data_AF-A0A9D8NTN7-F1
#
_entry.id   AF-A0A9D8NTN7-F1
#
_cell.length_a   1.000
_cell.length_b   1.000
_cell.length_c   1.000
_cell.angle_alpha   90.00
_cell.angle_beta   90.00
_cell.angle_gamma   90.00
#
_symmetry.space_group_name_H-M   'P 1'
#
loop_
_entity.id
_entity.type
_entity.pdbx_description
1 polymer ?
#
loop_
_entity_poly.entity_id
_entity_poly.type
_entity_poly.pdbx_seq_one_letter_code
_entity_poly.pdbx_strand_id
1 'polypeptide(L)'
;MTPQRFVRAHRPPARGALALLAAVVVTLAATSTASAQGPRPFAAPLSSTDLDRWIATTSPDAATRAAIVEAFEKSLMESQALRDSEMAGYESDWVTRPSRSLSDEELDQRSRKARGIASRQAALEERLFETIAALVPESRRDAIAAERRAAARRRAIASLDPFLRSGFTPDLVEISARAWTGDDAMPDRAAAALRGYDLDLTNACEKVAVLAMASEPAQRAAQQRIDAAEPIPEEGADPDAAMRQRMRNAMKARAEALAPINELRAKAADSHREALAAVSAALPEPQARALRDAFVRAAYPMVGVKRQGPESVLEQAISRSTQPGAAPIPQEAIDSAKSLLTSWRTQDDEIATRMMDAIDARRRTRGGGPMMVFEGDGPDGAIAFDDPIRELRADRDGLDERTRQQLAALDPAFAAIVGEPAAPQVLVAPGGFVGALPQGEVRASAMLVVDAGGGGADAISIELPEGLDFHAAGAPLRAIDAKEFDAMLARLSLDAARAASLRSAWEKYRASADPAMKGSLGGENGMRFEAPGGAVFMSVGAGPEPVDLAAATTLLEAEDARFFAEAETIVGDGDAMEREQGIRARDRLRQRISAIHRFGMRPWGRFERVDLPAIMASTQLAGADRAAAAELVASHGARLSGLLAQMLAASDEVQRIERASVERIEGPGGNVEERINLGGEEWAKAIGALASAQQAVTDEVRRTLDLLAQTLPAPAARSVRRTAYASAMPEVMQDRRAVDERVEQALALSSLDDARRLALIDLLSQHQGGVDRLVDRFIEDALEREKRLGGSAAQGPGPSEMRAMRSADSLQQRLRFDRSEMNDATMRRLRKILTEEENRAIADLGDRGSGGMPIISFPF
;
A
#
# COMPACT_ATOMS: atom_id res chain seq x y z
N MET A 1 -37.29 61.02 10.77
CA MET A 1 -36.80 60.10 11.82
C MET A 1 -37.03 58.69 11.32
N THR A 2 -35.97 58.05 10.84
CA THR A 2 -36.03 56.84 10.00
C THR A 2 -34.87 55.93 10.45
N PRO A 3 -35.08 54.61 10.56
CA PRO A 3 -34.15 53.71 11.26
C PRO A 3 -33.01 53.23 10.36
N GLN A 4 -31.85 53.00 11.01
CA GLN A 4 -30.63 52.44 10.43
C GLN A 4 -30.84 50.99 9.93
N ARG A 5 -30.40 50.71 8.69
CA ARG A 5 -30.22 49.36 8.14
C ARG A 5 -28.77 48.92 8.34
N PHE A 6 -28.56 47.83 9.07
CA PHE A 6 -27.32 47.05 9.06
C PHE A 6 -27.28 46.20 7.79
N VAL A 7 -26.26 46.37 6.96
CA VAL A 7 -25.93 45.47 5.84
C VAL A 7 -24.84 44.51 6.32
N ARG A 8 -25.17 43.22 6.46
CA ARG A 8 -24.19 42.14 6.59
C ARG A 8 -23.71 41.75 5.20
N ALA A 9 -22.42 41.91 4.93
CA ALA A 9 -21.78 41.37 3.74
C ALA A 9 -21.60 39.84 3.89
N HIS A 10 -22.31 39.07 3.08
CA HIS A 10 -22.04 37.64 2.90
C HIS A 10 -20.78 37.48 2.03
N ARG A 11 -19.70 36.93 2.60
CA ARG A 11 -18.61 36.35 1.82
C ARG A 11 -19.09 35.03 1.20
N PRO A 12 -18.91 34.79 -0.11
CA PRO A 12 -19.21 33.49 -0.70
C PRO A 12 -18.20 32.44 -0.23
N PRO A 13 -18.61 31.18 0.03
CA PRO A 13 -17.70 30.14 0.45
C PRO A 13 -16.78 29.68 -0.70
N ALA A 14 -15.58 29.25 -0.32
CA ALA A 14 -14.45 28.86 -1.14
C ALA A 14 -14.77 27.72 -2.13
N ARG A 15 -15.21 28.06 -3.33
CA ARG A 15 -15.35 27.12 -4.46
C ARG A 15 -14.01 26.53 -4.93
N GLY A 16 -12.90 27.24 -4.68
CA GLY A 16 -11.55 26.78 -5.02
C GLY A 16 -11.06 25.60 -4.17
N ALA A 17 -11.39 25.56 -2.88
CA ALA A 17 -10.95 24.49 -1.98
C ALA A 17 -11.64 23.16 -2.30
N LEU A 18 -12.92 23.19 -2.71
CA LEU A 18 -13.69 22.01 -3.10
C LEU A 18 -13.24 21.43 -4.45
N ALA A 19 -12.86 22.28 -5.40
CA ALA A 19 -12.30 21.83 -6.69
C ALA A 19 -10.90 21.22 -6.54
N LEU A 20 -10.06 21.80 -5.66
CA LEU A 20 -8.73 21.25 -5.36
C LEU A 20 -8.83 19.92 -4.59
N LEU A 21 -9.77 19.81 -3.64
CA LEU A 21 -10.01 18.56 -2.91
C LEU A 21 -10.55 17.46 -3.84
N ALA A 22 -11.45 17.81 -4.77
CA ALA A 22 -11.95 16.89 -5.78
C ALA A 22 -10.84 16.45 -6.75
N ALA A 23 -9.98 17.35 -7.21
CA ALA A 23 -8.84 17.02 -8.06
C ALA A 23 -7.82 16.12 -7.33
N VAL A 24 -7.50 16.41 -6.06
CA VAL A 24 -6.60 15.58 -5.23
C VAL A 24 -7.22 14.22 -4.92
N VAL A 25 -8.52 14.14 -4.64
CA VAL A 25 -9.25 12.86 -4.50
C VAL A 25 -9.27 12.10 -5.82
N VAL A 26 -9.42 12.74 -6.98
CA VAL A 26 -9.35 12.09 -8.30
C VAL A 26 -7.93 11.65 -8.66
N THR A 27 -6.89 12.36 -8.21
CA THR A 27 -5.48 12.00 -8.45
C THR A 27 -4.99 10.89 -7.51
N LEU A 28 -5.46 10.88 -6.25
CA LEU A 28 -5.24 9.78 -5.30
C LEU A 28 -6.16 8.57 -5.57
N ALA A 29 -7.31 8.78 -6.23
CA ALA A 29 -8.22 7.74 -6.70
C ALA A 29 -7.95 7.29 -8.14
N ALA A 30 -6.91 7.83 -8.80
CA ALA A 30 -6.33 7.21 -9.99
C ALA A 30 -5.83 5.83 -9.55
N THR A 31 -6.67 4.83 -9.81
CA THR A 31 -6.63 3.50 -9.23
C THR A 31 -5.24 2.91 -9.31
N SER A 32 -4.62 2.65 -8.16
CA SER A 32 -3.59 1.62 -8.04
C SER A 32 -4.24 0.34 -8.60
N THR A 33 -3.87 -0.01 -9.82
CA THR A 33 -4.31 -1.27 -10.42
C THR A 33 -3.61 -2.35 -9.63
N ALA A 34 -4.37 -3.17 -8.92
CA ALA A 34 -3.82 -4.20 -8.05
C ALA A 34 -2.86 -5.05 -8.87
N SER A 35 -1.57 -4.78 -8.75
CA SER A 35 -0.56 -5.62 -9.34
C SER A 35 -0.47 -6.84 -8.43
N ALA A 36 -0.81 -8.04 -8.93
CA ALA A 36 -0.45 -9.23 -8.18
C ALA A 36 1.08 -9.17 -7.98
N GLN A 37 1.55 -9.49 -6.78
CA GLN A 37 2.90 -10.02 -6.69
C GLN A 37 2.79 -11.51 -6.96
N GLY A 38 3.44 -11.96 -8.03
CA GLY A 38 3.74 -13.38 -8.16
C GLY A 38 4.51 -13.85 -6.92
N PRO A 39 4.38 -15.12 -6.54
CA PRO A 39 5.16 -15.66 -5.44
C PRO A 39 6.64 -15.49 -5.79
N ARG A 40 7.41 -14.78 -4.95
CA ARG A 40 8.81 -14.50 -5.25
C ARG A 40 9.57 -15.82 -5.48
N PRO A 41 10.41 -15.92 -6.53
CA PRO A 41 10.93 -14.85 -7.38
C PRO A 41 10.16 -14.68 -8.71
N PHE A 42 8.88 -15.00 -8.80
CA PHE A 42 8.12 -14.93 -10.06
C PHE A 42 7.31 -13.63 -10.16
N ALA A 43 7.10 -13.16 -11.38
CA ALA A 43 6.24 -12.01 -11.63
C ALA A 43 4.77 -12.42 -11.63
N ALA A 44 3.87 -11.45 -11.49
CA ALA A 44 2.46 -11.72 -11.74
C ALA A 44 2.15 -11.93 -13.22
N PRO A 45 1.02 -12.61 -13.52
CA PRO A 45 0.44 -12.60 -14.85
C PRO A 45 0.15 -11.18 -15.35
N LEU A 46 0.13 -11.01 -16.67
CA LEU A 46 -0.32 -9.78 -17.32
C LEU A 46 -1.79 -9.50 -16.93
N SER A 47 -2.10 -8.23 -16.68
CA SER A 47 -3.42 -7.81 -16.20
C SER A 47 -4.34 -7.33 -17.32
N SER A 48 -5.64 -7.28 -17.06
CA SER A 48 -6.63 -6.65 -17.92
C SER A 48 -6.32 -5.15 -18.14
N THR A 49 -5.61 -4.50 -17.21
CA THR A 49 -5.11 -3.13 -17.39
C THR A 49 -4.02 -3.07 -18.46
N ASP A 50 -3.11 -4.06 -18.49
CA ASP A 50 -2.10 -4.15 -19.55
C ASP A 50 -2.79 -4.35 -20.92
N LEU A 51 -3.80 -5.23 -20.98
CA LEU A 51 -4.62 -5.44 -22.17
C LEU A 51 -5.30 -4.15 -22.65
N ASP A 52 -5.99 -3.43 -21.75
CA ASP A 52 -6.69 -2.19 -22.09
C ASP A 52 -5.72 -1.13 -22.63
N ARG A 53 -4.52 -1.05 -22.06
CA ARG A 53 -3.44 -0.18 -22.56
C ARG A 53 -3.04 -0.57 -23.98
N TRP A 54 -2.84 -1.86 -24.28
CA TRP A 54 -2.46 -2.29 -25.63
C TRP A 54 -3.56 -2.05 -26.65
N ILE A 55 -4.83 -2.27 -26.27
CA ILE A 55 -5.98 -1.96 -27.11
C ILE A 55 -6.02 -0.45 -27.40
N ALA A 56 -5.80 0.40 -26.40
CA ALA A 56 -5.75 1.85 -26.61
C ALA A 56 -4.60 2.24 -27.57
N THR A 57 -3.40 1.72 -27.33
CA THR A 57 -2.21 2.02 -28.16
C THR A 57 -2.34 1.53 -29.61
N THR A 58 -2.98 0.38 -29.83
CA THR A 58 -3.12 -0.18 -31.18
C THR A 58 -4.38 0.26 -31.90
N SER A 59 -5.41 0.68 -31.16
CA SER A 59 -6.74 1.06 -31.67
C SER A 59 -7.28 0.06 -32.71
N PRO A 60 -7.37 -1.24 -32.37
CA PRO A 60 -7.78 -2.27 -33.31
C PRO A 60 -9.26 -2.11 -33.68
N ASP A 61 -9.64 -2.60 -34.86
CA ASP A 61 -11.06 -2.75 -35.20
C ASP A 61 -11.76 -3.76 -34.26
N ALA A 62 -13.09 -3.80 -34.28
CA ALA A 62 -13.87 -4.62 -33.35
C ALA A 62 -13.56 -6.14 -33.44
N ALA A 63 -13.28 -6.67 -34.63
CA ALA A 63 -12.97 -8.09 -34.82
C ALA A 63 -11.57 -8.41 -34.30
N THR A 64 -10.59 -7.58 -34.64
CA THR A 64 -9.21 -7.67 -34.14
C THR A 64 -9.16 -7.53 -32.61
N ARG A 65 -9.92 -6.58 -32.05
CA ARG A 65 -10.08 -6.40 -30.59
C ARG A 65 -10.60 -7.67 -29.93
N ALA A 66 -11.64 -8.30 -30.49
CA ALA A 66 -12.22 -9.52 -29.94
C ALA A 66 -11.20 -10.67 -29.93
N ALA A 67 -10.43 -10.83 -31.01
CA ALA A 67 -9.39 -11.85 -31.11
C ALA A 67 -8.23 -11.60 -30.12
N ILE A 68 -7.81 -10.34 -29.91
CA ILE A 68 -6.80 -9.97 -28.91
C ILE A 68 -7.29 -10.31 -27.49
N VAL A 69 -8.55 -9.99 -27.16
CA VAL A 69 -9.14 -10.32 -25.85
C VAL A 69 -9.18 -11.83 -25.63
N GLU A 70 -9.56 -12.62 -26.63
CA GLU A 70 -9.58 -14.09 -26.53
C GLU A 70 -8.17 -14.66 -26.32
N ALA A 71 -7.18 -14.18 -27.07
CA ALA A 71 -5.79 -14.59 -26.90
C ALA A 71 -5.26 -14.24 -25.50
N PHE A 72 -5.60 -13.06 -24.98
CA PHE A 72 -5.26 -12.63 -23.63
C PHE A 72 -5.92 -13.52 -22.57
N GLU A 73 -7.22 -13.79 -22.66
CA GLU A 73 -7.94 -14.63 -21.69
C GLU A 73 -7.36 -16.05 -21.63
N LYS A 74 -6.96 -16.60 -22.79
CA LYS A 74 -6.25 -17.89 -22.84
C LYS A 74 -4.88 -17.83 -22.16
N SER A 75 -4.07 -16.82 -22.47
CA SER A 75 -2.73 -16.64 -21.86
C SER A 75 -2.82 -16.41 -20.35
N LEU A 76 -3.82 -15.66 -19.89
CA LEU A 76 -4.09 -15.42 -18.47
C LEU A 76 -4.45 -16.73 -17.76
N MET A 77 -5.31 -17.57 -18.33
CA MET A 77 -5.66 -18.87 -17.77
C MET A 77 -4.44 -19.80 -17.67
N GLU A 78 -3.61 -19.86 -18.72
CA GLU A 78 -2.36 -20.65 -18.73
C GLU A 78 -1.37 -20.13 -17.66
N SER A 79 -1.27 -18.81 -17.50
CA SER A 79 -0.42 -18.17 -16.49
C SER A 79 -0.90 -18.41 -15.06
N GLN A 80 -2.22 -18.35 -14.84
CA GLN A 80 -2.84 -18.69 -13.56
C GLN A 80 -2.63 -20.18 -13.22
N ALA A 81 -2.74 -21.08 -14.19
CA ALA A 81 -2.47 -22.49 -13.99
C ALA A 81 -1.00 -22.73 -13.59
N LEU A 82 -0.03 -22.05 -14.24
CA LEU A 82 1.38 -22.12 -13.87
C LEU A 82 1.64 -21.59 -12.45
N ARG A 83 0.97 -20.48 -12.08
CA ARG A 83 1.04 -19.88 -10.75
C ARG A 83 0.50 -20.82 -9.67
N ASP A 84 -0.71 -21.34 -9.89
CA ASP A 84 -1.44 -22.15 -8.92
C ASP A 84 -0.85 -23.57 -8.76
N SER A 85 0.02 -24.00 -9.69
CA SER A 85 0.70 -25.30 -9.63
C SER A 85 2.19 -25.15 -9.28
N GLU A 86 3.04 -24.87 -10.27
CA GLU A 86 4.49 -24.96 -10.13
C GLU A 86 5.09 -23.83 -9.29
N MET A 87 4.57 -22.60 -9.44
CA MET A 87 5.05 -21.46 -8.64
C MET A 87 4.65 -21.61 -7.17
N ALA A 88 3.39 -21.96 -6.88
CA ALA A 88 2.92 -22.25 -5.53
C ALA A 88 3.70 -23.42 -4.90
N GLY A 89 3.96 -24.49 -5.67
CA GLY A 89 4.79 -25.61 -5.23
C GLY A 89 6.25 -25.22 -4.96
N TYR A 90 6.81 -24.28 -5.73
CA TYR A 90 8.14 -23.72 -5.47
C TYR A 90 8.16 -22.87 -4.19
N GLU A 91 7.19 -21.99 -4.01
CA GLU A 91 7.09 -21.15 -2.81
C GLU A 91 6.93 -21.99 -1.53
N SER A 92 6.06 -23.01 -1.58
CA SER A 92 5.88 -23.91 -0.44
C SER A 92 7.18 -24.65 -0.08
N ASP A 93 7.96 -25.12 -1.07
CA ASP A 93 9.29 -25.73 -0.83
C ASP A 93 10.28 -24.71 -0.24
N TRP A 94 10.28 -23.48 -0.75
CA TRP A 94 11.15 -22.40 -0.27
C TRP A 94 10.85 -21.98 1.17
N VAL A 95 9.57 -21.91 1.55
CA VAL A 95 9.13 -21.59 2.91
C VAL A 95 9.47 -22.71 3.90
N THR A 96 9.22 -23.97 3.51
CA THR A 96 9.40 -25.13 4.40
C THR A 96 10.85 -25.55 4.57
N ARG A 97 11.70 -25.34 3.55
CA ARG A 97 13.12 -25.74 3.55
C ARG A 97 14.01 -24.53 3.29
N PRO A 98 14.46 -23.80 4.34
CA PRO A 98 15.32 -22.63 4.15
C PRO A 98 16.64 -23.02 3.48
N SER A 99 17.21 -22.12 2.66
CA SER A 99 18.43 -22.40 1.88
C SER A 99 19.63 -22.87 2.73
N ARG A 100 19.68 -22.50 4.02
CA ARG A 100 20.71 -22.97 4.97
C ARG A 100 20.65 -24.47 5.27
N SER A 101 19.48 -25.10 5.15
CA SER A 101 19.30 -26.53 5.43
C SER A 101 19.49 -27.41 4.20
N LEU A 102 19.71 -26.83 3.03
CA LEU A 102 19.88 -27.57 1.78
C LEU A 102 21.34 -27.96 1.55
N SER A 103 21.56 -29.04 0.80
CA SER A 103 22.87 -29.34 0.20
C SER A 103 23.16 -28.41 -0.99
N ASP A 104 24.40 -28.40 -1.48
CA ASP A 104 24.77 -27.61 -2.66
C ASP A 104 24.01 -28.10 -3.93
N GLU A 105 23.85 -29.42 -4.07
CA GLU A 105 23.08 -30.03 -5.16
C GLU A 105 21.59 -29.66 -5.09
N GLU A 106 21.00 -29.63 -3.89
CA GLU A 106 19.61 -29.23 -3.69
C GLU A 106 19.40 -27.73 -3.99
N LEU A 107 20.36 -26.87 -3.63
CA LEU A 107 20.33 -25.45 -3.98
C LEU A 107 20.42 -25.23 -5.49
N ASP A 108 21.29 -25.98 -6.16
CA ASP A 108 21.39 -25.95 -7.62
C ASP A 108 20.11 -26.44 -8.31
N GLN A 109 19.52 -27.53 -7.81
CA GLN A 109 18.24 -28.03 -8.31
C GLN A 109 17.13 -27.00 -8.11
N ARG A 110 17.08 -26.34 -6.94
CA ARG A 110 16.14 -25.26 -6.65
C ARG A 110 16.33 -24.08 -7.59
N SER A 111 17.57 -23.64 -7.84
CA SER A 111 17.88 -22.57 -8.80
C SER A 111 17.46 -22.93 -10.23
N ARG A 112 17.71 -24.17 -10.67
CA ARG A 112 17.26 -24.67 -11.98
C ARG A 112 15.73 -24.71 -12.09
N LYS A 113 15.04 -25.17 -11.04
CA LYS A 113 13.58 -25.18 -10.99
C LYS A 113 13.01 -23.76 -11.10
N ALA A 114 13.57 -22.79 -10.37
CA ALA A 114 13.17 -21.38 -10.47
C ALA A 114 13.33 -20.85 -11.90
N ARG A 115 14.49 -21.07 -12.52
CA ARG A 115 14.73 -20.65 -13.91
C ARG A 115 13.76 -21.31 -14.89
N GLY A 116 13.48 -22.62 -14.74
CA GLY A 116 12.53 -23.33 -15.60
C GLY A 116 11.10 -22.79 -15.50
N ILE A 117 10.65 -22.43 -14.29
CA ILE A 117 9.35 -21.78 -14.09
C ILE A 117 9.32 -20.39 -14.75
N ALA A 118 10.37 -19.58 -14.53
CA ALA A 118 10.47 -18.25 -15.11
C ALA A 118 10.53 -18.27 -16.65
N SER A 119 11.24 -19.23 -17.25
CA SER A 119 11.28 -19.42 -18.71
C SER A 119 9.92 -19.80 -19.28
N ARG A 120 9.13 -20.63 -18.59
CA ARG A 120 7.76 -20.95 -19.02
C ARG A 120 6.84 -19.74 -18.94
N GLN A 121 6.94 -18.95 -17.88
CA GLN A 121 6.20 -17.69 -17.79
C GLN A 121 6.56 -16.76 -18.96
N ALA A 122 7.84 -16.59 -19.27
CA ALA A 122 8.30 -15.78 -20.40
C ALA A 122 7.75 -16.30 -21.74
N ALA A 123 7.72 -17.61 -21.95
CA ALA A 123 7.19 -18.22 -23.18
C ALA A 123 5.67 -18.04 -23.35
N LEU A 124 4.90 -18.00 -22.25
CA LEU A 124 3.46 -17.71 -22.30
C LEU A 124 3.21 -16.27 -22.73
N GLU A 125 3.98 -15.32 -22.20
CA GLU A 125 3.91 -13.91 -22.59
C GLU A 125 4.37 -13.70 -24.03
N GLU A 126 5.47 -14.34 -24.44
CA GLU A 126 5.99 -14.26 -25.81
C GLU A 126 4.95 -14.73 -26.83
N ARG A 127 4.33 -15.89 -26.59
CA ARG A 127 3.26 -16.42 -27.46
C ARG A 127 2.07 -15.47 -27.55
N LEU A 128 1.69 -14.82 -26.45
CA LEU A 128 0.62 -13.82 -26.44
C LEU A 128 1.00 -12.63 -27.33
N PHE A 129 2.18 -12.04 -27.14
CA PHE A 129 2.62 -10.89 -27.93
C PHE A 129 2.82 -11.23 -29.42
N GLU A 130 3.28 -12.43 -29.76
CA GLU A 130 3.34 -12.91 -31.14
C GLU A 130 1.95 -13.02 -31.77
N THR A 131 0.98 -13.56 -31.02
CA THR A 131 -0.41 -13.65 -31.47
C THR A 131 -0.99 -12.25 -31.72
N ILE A 132 -0.78 -11.30 -30.80
CA ILE A 132 -1.24 -9.92 -30.95
C ILE A 132 -0.55 -9.24 -32.15
N ALA A 133 0.77 -9.41 -32.31
CA ALA A 133 1.52 -8.83 -33.42
C ALA A 133 1.07 -9.34 -34.79
N ALA A 134 0.57 -10.58 -34.87
CA ALA A 134 -0.01 -11.16 -36.07
C ALA A 134 -1.41 -10.61 -36.39
N LEU A 135 -2.16 -10.16 -35.38
CA LEU A 135 -3.51 -9.62 -35.51
C LEU A 135 -3.52 -8.11 -35.86
N VAL A 136 -2.49 -7.36 -35.49
CA VAL A 136 -2.44 -5.90 -35.73
C VAL A 136 -1.74 -5.54 -37.05
N PRO A 137 -2.05 -4.37 -37.65
CA PRO A 137 -1.36 -3.88 -38.84
C PRO A 137 0.16 -3.72 -38.62
N GLU A 138 0.94 -3.83 -39.70
CA GLU A 138 2.40 -3.72 -39.65
C GLU A 138 2.87 -2.40 -39.03
N SER A 139 2.16 -1.30 -39.28
CA SER A 139 2.43 0.02 -38.70
C SER A 139 2.29 0.09 -37.16
N ARG A 140 1.70 -0.94 -36.52
CA ARG A 140 1.54 -1.02 -35.06
C ARG A 140 2.44 -2.08 -34.41
N ARG A 141 3.19 -2.87 -35.18
CA ARG A 141 4.03 -3.94 -34.65
C ARG A 141 5.14 -3.44 -33.74
N ASP A 142 5.72 -2.28 -34.04
CA ASP A 142 6.76 -1.67 -33.19
C ASP A 142 6.24 -1.26 -31.81
N ALA A 143 4.99 -0.80 -31.73
CA ALA A 143 4.35 -0.48 -30.45
C ALA A 143 4.12 -1.75 -29.62
N ILE A 144 3.65 -2.84 -30.26
CA ILE A 144 3.53 -4.15 -29.60
C ILE A 144 4.90 -4.69 -29.15
N ALA A 145 5.95 -4.51 -29.95
CA ALA A 145 7.29 -4.90 -29.58
C ALA A 145 7.83 -4.12 -28.37
N ALA A 146 7.51 -2.82 -28.27
CA ALA A 146 7.84 -2.00 -27.11
C ALA A 146 7.09 -2.47 -25.84
N GLU A 147 5.80 -2.76 -25.95
CA GLU A 147 5.00 -3.31 -24.84
C GLU A 147 5.51 -4.68 -24.37
N ARG A 148 5.93 -5.55 -25.31
CA ARG A 148 6.58 -6.82 -24.98
C ARG A 148 7.86 -6.62 -24.17
N ARG A 149 8.71 -5.66 -24.55
CA ARG A 149 9.93 -5.34 -23.81
C ARG A 149 9.64 -4.75 -22.43
N ALA A 150 8.62 -3.89 -22.33
CA ALA A 150 8.16 -3.36 -21.04
C ALA A 150 7.64 -4.48 -20.12
N ALA A 151 6.86 -5.43 -20.64
CA ALA A 151 6.42 -6.61 -19.90
C ALA A 151 7.61 -7.47 -19.42
N ALA A 152 8.58 -7.74 -20.31
CA ALA A 152 9.79 -8.47 -19.97
C ALA A 152 10.60 -7.80 -18.84
N ARG A 153 10.75 -6.47 -18.88
CA ARG A 153 11.39 -5.70 -17.79
C ARG A 153 10.62 -5.80 -16.48
N ARG A 154 9.29 -5.61 -16.51
CA ARG A 154 8.44 -5.73 -15.31
C ARG A 154 8.61 -7.12 -14.69
N ARG A 155 8.58 -8.17 -15.52
CA ARG A 155 8.78 -9.56 -15.09
C ARG A 155 10.15 -9.78 -14.45
N ALA A 156 11.20 -9.33 -15.12
CA ALA A 156 12.58 -9.42 -14.62
C ALA A 156 12.77 -8.67 -13.29
N ILE A 157 12.32 -7.41 -13.19
CA ILE A 157 12.43 -6.61 -11.96
C ILE A 157 11.62 -7.24 -10.81
N ALA A 158 10.44 -7.79 -11.09
CA ALA A 158 9.61 -8.45 -10.08
C ALA A 158 10.32 -9.66 -9.44
N SER A 159 11.16 -10.35 -10.21
CA SER A 159 11.98 -11.47 -9.70
C SER A 159 13.13 -11.07 -8.78
N LEU A 160 13.50 -9.79 -8.78
CA LEU A 160 14.63 -9.31 -7.99
C LEU A 160 14.21 -9.04 -6.55
N ASP A 161 15.14 -9.30 -5.64
CA ASP A 161 15.05 -8.80 -4.28
C ASP A 161 15.01 -7.25 -4.29
N PRO A 162 14.23 -6.59 -3.42
CA PRO A 162 14.14 -5.12 -3.35
C PRO A 162 15.49 -4.39 -3.31
N PHE A 163 16.50 -4.96 -2.65
CA PHE A 163 17.85 -4.39 -2.59
C PHE A 163 18.55 -4.35 -3.96
N LEU A 164 18.17 -5.24 -4.87
CA LEU A 164 18.72 -5.34 -6.22
C LEU A 164 17.93 -4.51 -7.26
N ARG A 165 16.69 -4.10 -6.95
CA ARG A 165 15.81 -3.37 -7.88
C ARG A 165 16.24 -1.94 -8.16
N SER A 166 16.81 -1.23 -7.17
CA SER A 166 17.03 0.22 -7.22
C SER A 166 17.99 0.71 -8.31
N GLY A 167 18.70 -0.18 -9.00
CA GLY A 167 19.53 0.16 -10.17
C GLY A 167 18.82 -0.01 -11.52
N PHE A 168 17.63 -0.61 -11.55
CA PHE A 168 16.82 -0.88 -12.76
C PHE A 168 15.50 -0.11 -12.77
N THR A 169 15.17 0.54 -11.65
CA THR A 169 14.07 1.50 -11.53
C THR A 169 14.69 2.90 -11.50
N PRO A 170 14.42 3.77 -12.50
CA PRO A 170 13.14 3.92 -13.20
C PRO A 170 13.21 3.73 -14.74
N ASP A 171 12.06 3.50 -15.36
CA ASP A 171 11.96 3.34 -16.82
C ASP A 171 11.87 4.70 -17.53
N LEU A 172 12.98 5.13 -18.13
CA LEU A 172 13.04 6.39 -18.89
C LEU A 172 12.03 6.44 -20.05
N VAL A 173 11.64 5.30 -20.64
CA VAL A 173 10.59 5.29 -21.70
C VAL A 173 9.26 5.75 -21.12
N GLU A 174 8.88 5.23 -19.96
CA GLU A 174 7.65 5.60 -19.26
C GLU A 174 7.70 7.04 -18.75
N ILE A 175 8.84 7.46 -18.18
CA ILE A 175 9.03 8.84 -17.72
C ILE A 175 8.92 9.81 -18.90
N SER A 176 9.55 9.50 -20.04
CA SER A 176 9.53 10.35 -21.24
C SER A 176 8.12 10.45 -21.82
N ALA A 177 7.37 9.34 -21.86
CA ALA A 177 5.98 9.35 -22.31
C ALA A 177 5.07 10.24 -21.44
N ARG A 178 5.34 10.34 -20.12
CA ARG A 178 4.59 11.22 -19.20
C ARG A 178 5.05 12.67 -19.25
N ALA A 179 6.35 12.91 -19.42
CA ALA A 179 6.92 14.25 -19.49
C ALA A 179 6.63 14.94 -20.83
N TRP A 180 6.35 14.17 -21.89
CA TRP A 180 5.99 14.71 -23.19
C TRP A 180 4.52 15.15 -23.20
N THR A 181 4.31 16.47 -23.17
CA THR A 181 2.98 17.09 -23.23
C THR A 181 2.69 17.77 -24.57
N GLY A 182 3.54 17.55 -25.58
CA GLY A 182 3.34 18.13 -26.91
C GLY A 182 2.29 17.35 -27.71
N ASP A 183 1.48 18.07 -28.49
CA ASP A 183 0.55 17.47 -29.46
C ASP A 183 1.30 16.81 -30.63
N ASP A 184 2.54 17.22 -30.87
CA ASP A 184 3.42 16.67 -31.89
C ASP A 184 4.03 15.33 -31.47
N ALA A 185 4.43 14.54 -32.46
CA ALA A 185 5.24 13.36 -32.21
C ALA A 185 6.59 13.74 -31.58
N MET A 186 7.06 12.91 -30.65
CA MET A 186 8.40 13.07 -30.06
C MET A 186 9.46 13.13 -31.18
N PRO A 187 10.46 14.04 -31.10
CA PRO A 187 11.48 14.16 -32.14
C PRO A 187 12.16 12.82 -32.45
N ASP A 188 12.37 12.50 -33.73
CA ASP A 188 12.90 11.19 -34.17
C ASP A 188 14.20 10.80 -33.47
N ARG A 189 15.07 11.78 -33.19
CA ARG A 189 16.33 11.55 -32.45
C ARG A 189 16.08 11.10 -31.01
N ALA A 190 15.14 11.73 -30.30
CA ALA A 190 14.73 11.32 -28.96
C ALA A 190 14.10 9.93 -29.00
N ALA A 191 13.19 9.68 -29.95
CA ALA A 191 12.55 8.37 -30.12
C ALA A 191 13.56 7.25 -30.43
N ALA A 192 14.58 7.53 -31.25
CA ALA A 192 15.66 6.58 -31.55
C ALA A 192 16.54 6.28 -30.34
N ALA A 193 16.91 7.30 -29.56
CA ALA A 193 17.67 7.13 -28.32
C ALA A 193 16.89 6.26 -27.31
N LEU A 194 15.59 6.52 -27.14
CA LEU A 194 14.73 5.70 -26.28
C LEU A 194 14.63 4.25 -26.75
N ARG A 195 14.55 3.98 -28.06
CA ARG A 195 14.51 2.60 -28.58
C ARG A 195 15.78 1.80 -28.29
N GLY A 196 16.96 2.42 -28.44
CA GLY A 196 18.24 1.77 -28.12
C GLY A 196 18.34 1.44 -26.63
N TYR A 197 18.05 2.44 -25.80
CA TYR A 197 17.98 2.30 -24.35
C TYR A 197 16.98 1.22 -23.89
N ASP A 198 15.78 1.18 -24.49
CA ASP A 198 14.72 0.22 -24.17
C ASP A 198 15.19 -1.23 -24.37
N LEU A 199 15.94 -1.49 -25.43
CA LEU A 199 16.53 -2.80 -25.71
C LEU A 199 17.64 -3.14 -24.70
N ASP A 200 18.58 -2.23 -24.47
CA ASP A 200 19.72 -2.44 -23.59
C ASP A 200 19.28 -2.68 -22.13
N LEU A 201 18.35 -1.87 -21.64
CA LEU A 201 17.79 -2.05 -20.30
C LEU A 201 17.03 -3.37 -20.17
N THR A 202 16.25 -3.76 -21.19
CA THR A 202 15.54 -5.06 -21.17
C THR A 202 16.52 -6.22 -21.06
N ASN A 203 17.57 -6.22 -21.88
CA ASN A 203 18.62 -7.23 -21.86
C ASN A 203 19.35 -7.27 -20.50
N ALA A 204 19.63 -6.11 -19.90
CA ALA A 204 20.26 -6.02 -18.59
C ALA A 204 19.34 -6.61 -17.49
N CYS A 205 18.06 -6.22 -17.48
CA CYS A 205 17.07 -6.73 -16.52
C CYS A 205 16.92 -8.25 -16.60
N GLU A 206 16.78 -8.82 -17.81
CA GLU A 206 16.63 -10.27 -18.00
C GLU A 206 17.88 -11.04 -17.53
N LYS A 207 19.08 -10.55 -17.85
CA LYS A 207 20.33 -11.14 -17.35
C LYS A 207 20.41 -11.10 -15.83
N VAL A 208 20.00 -10.00 -15.21
CA VAL A 208 20.04 -9.83 -13.75
C VAL A 208 19.03 -10.75 -13.08
N ALA A 209 17.84 -10.95 -13.65
CA ALA A 209 16.86 -11.91 -13.15
C ALA A 209 17.43 -13.34 -13.12
N VAL A 210 18.10 -13.76 -14.19
CA VAL A 210 18.75 -15.08 -14.27
C VAL A 210 19.86 -15.21 -13.24
N LEU A 211 20.71 -14.19 -13.09
CA LEU A 211 21.79 -14.18 -12.10
C LEU A 211 21.25 -14.16 -10.66
N ALA A 212 20.18 -13.42 -10.39
CA ALA A 212 19.56 -13.36 -9.07
C ALA A 212 19.05 -14.74 -8.63
N MET A 213 18.41 -15.50 -9.54
CA MET A 213 17.98 -16.88 -9.27
C MET A 213 19.14 -17.87 -9.05
N ALA A 214 20.37 -17.51 -9.45
CA ALA A 214 21.59 -18.30 -9.24
C ALA A 214 22.48 -17.75 -8.10
N SER A 215 22.07 -16.67 -7.44
CA SER A 215 22.91 -15.97 -6.45
C SER A 215 23.13 -16.77 -5.16
N GLU A 216 22.16 -17.58 -4.72
CA GLU A 216 22.31 -18.38 -3.50
C GLU A 216 23.38 -19.47 -3.62
N PRO A 217 23.39 -20.34 -4.66
CA PRO A 217 24.50 -21.27 -4.88
C PRO A 217 25.85 -20.55 -5.01
N ALA A 218 25.90 -19.44 -5.74
CA ALA A 218 27.13 -18.67 -5.92
C ALA A 218 27.64 -18.11 -4.58
N GLN A 219 26.75 -17.60 -3.73
CA GLN A 219 27.10 -17.10 -2.40
C GLN A 219 27.63 -18.22 -1.51
N ARG A 220 27.04 -19.42 -1.55
CA ARG A 220 27.51 -20.56 -0.75
C ARG A 220 28.87 -21.05 -1.21
N ALA A 221 29.10 -21.14 -2.52
CA ALA A 221 30.40 -21.48 -3.09
C ALA A 221 31.48 -20.42 -2.75
N ALA A 222 31.13 -19.13 -2.75
CA ALA A 222 32.01 -18.07 -2.29
C ALA A 222 32.30 -18.16 -0.78
N GLN A 223 31.27 -18.44 0.03
CA GLN A 223 31.39 -18.61 1.47
C GLN A 223 32.37 -19.73 1.82
N GLN A 224 32.23 -20.91 1.21
CA GLN A 224 33.13 -22.05 1.45
C GLN A 224 34.59 -21.70 1.12
N ARG A 225 34.84 -20.99 0.00
CA ARG A 225 36.19 -20.55 -0.37
C ARG A 225 36.76 -19.52 0.60
N ILE A 226 35.95 -18.56 1.04
CA ILE A 226 36.38 -17.51 1.97
C ILE A 226 36.62 -18.08 3.36
N ASP A 227 35.74 -18.96 3.86
CA ASP A 227 35.95 -19.63 5.16
C ASP A 227 37.19 -20.53 5.15
N ALA A 228 37.55 -21.12 4.01
CA ALA A 228 38.79 -21.87 3.86
C ALA A 228 40.05 -20.97 3.86
N ALA A 229 39.94 -19.74 3.35
CA ALA A 229 41.04 -18.77 3.30
C ALA A 229 41.19 -17.94 4.59
N GLU A 230 40.06 -17.63 5.23
CA GLU A 230 39.93 -16.82 6.44
C GLU A 230 39.16 -17.61 7.50
N PRO A 231 39.80 -18.62 8.13
CA PRO A 231 39.13 -19.51 9.07
C PRO A 231 38.55 -18.73 10.26
N ILE A 232 37.34 -19.11 10.66
CA ILE A 232 36.65 -18.53 11.81
C ILE A 232 37.38 -19.01 13.08
N PRO A 233 37.75 -18.11 14.02
CA PRO A 233 38.33 -18.49 15.30
C PRO A 233 37.52 -19.59 16.01
N GLU A 234 38.19 -20.53 16.68
CA GLU A 234 37.50 -21.57 17.46
C GLU A 234 36.59 -20.94 18.52
N GLU A 235 35.39 -21.50 18.69
CA GLU A 235 34.30 -20.94 19.53
C GLU A 235 34.65 -20.77 21.02
N GLY A 236 35.84 -21.21 21.47
CA GLY A 236 36.31 -21.10 22.86
C GLY A 236 37.15 -19.88 23.22
N ALA A 237 37.63 -19.06 22.27
CA ALA A 237 38.58 -17.98 22.57
C ALA A 237 37.94 -16.58 22.73
N ASP A 238 36.96 -16.26 21.89
CA ASP A 238 36.13 -15.04 21.94
C ASP A 238 34.90 -15.21 21.01
N PRO A 239 33.71 -15.51 21.55
CA PRO A 239 32.48 -15.68 20.77
C PRO A 239 32.13 -14.49 19.87
N ASP A 240 32.45 -13.26 20.31
CA ASP A 240 32.15 -12.04 19.58
C ASP A 240 33.12 -11.84 18.40
N ALA A 241 34.40 -12.20 18.58
CA ALA A 241 35.35 -12.21 17.46
C ALA A 241 34.98 -13.26 16.41
N ALA A 242 34.58 -14.46 16.83
CA ALA A 242 34.14 -15.51 15.92
C ALA A 242 32.89 -15.10 15.13
N MET A 243 31.89 -14.51 15.81
CA MET A 243 30.68 -13.98 15.16
C MET A 243 31.02 -12.86 14.18
N ARG A 244 31.86 -11.88 14.57
CA ARG A 244 32.31 -10.79 13.69
C ARG A 244 33.02 -11.33 12.46
N GLN A 245 33.92 -12.30 12.60
CA GLN A 245 34.60 -12.91 11.46
C GLN A 245 33.63 -13.66 10.55
N ARG A 246 32.71 -14.45 11.12
CA ARG A 246 31.67 -15.19 10.36
C ARG A 246 30.79 -14.22 9.56
N MET A 247 30.41 -13.08 10.14
CA MET A 247 29.66 -12.03 9.44
C MET A 247 30.50 -11.36 8.35
N ARG A 248 31.78 -11.05 8.59
CA ARG A 248 32.70 -10.50 7.57
C ARG A 248 32.85 -11.45 6.38
N ASN A 249 33.07 -12.73 6.63
CA ASN A 249 33.15 -13.74 5.57
C ASN A 249 31.84 -13.82 4.78
N ALA A 250 30.69 -13.82 5.47
CA ALA A 250 29.35 -13.78 4.85
C ALA A 250 29.13 -12.56 3.96
N MET A 251 29.59 -11.38 4.39
CA MET A 251 29.51 -10.16 3.57
C MET A 251 30.42 -10.22 2.35
N LYS A 252 31.67 -10.70 2.49
CA LYS A 252 32.60 -10.91 1.37
C LYS A 252 32.03 -11.91 0.35
N ALA A 253 31.50 -13.04 0.81
CA ALA A 253 30.89 -14.05 -0.04
C ALA A 253 29.69 -13.52 -0.81
N ARG A 254 28.84 -12.74 -0.12
CA ARG A 254 27.72 -12.05 -0.76
C ARG A 254 28.18 -11.02 -1.79
N ALA A 255 29.21 -10.23 -1.48
CA ALA A 255 29.76 -9.23 -2.41
C ALA A 255 30.32 -9.90 -3.68
N GLU A 256 31.06 -11.00 -3.54
CA GLU A 256 31.59 -11.76 -4.66
C GLU A 256 30.47 -12.38 -5.52
N ALA A 257 29.47 -13.00 -4.89
CA ALA A 257 28.33 -13.59 -5.60
C ALA A 257 27.46 -12.56 -6.33
N LEU A 258 27.34 -11.34 -5.78
CA LEU A 258 26.58 -10.25 -6.39
C LEU A 258 27.40 -9.39 -7.35
N ALA A 259 28.71 -9.59 -7.49
CA ALA A 259 29.57 -8.77 -8.36
C ALA A 259 29.07 -8.69 -9.82
N PRO A 260 28.64 -9.81 -10.47
CA PRO A 260 28.10 -9.75 -11.83
C PRO A 260 26.79 -8.94 -11.92
N ILE A 261 25.95 -9.01 -10.89
CA ILE A 261 24.71 -8.23 -10.81
C ILE A 261 25.03 -6.74 -10.63
N ASN A 262 26.01 -6.41 -9.79
CA ASN A 262 26.44 -5.04 -9.56
C ASN A 262 27.08 -4.40 -10.81
N GLU A 263 27.80 -5.18 -11.61
CA GLU A 263 28.32 -4.72 -12.91
C GLU A 263 27.17 -4.37 -13.87
N LEU A 264 26.13 -5.22 -13.96
CA LEU A 264 24.96 -4.94 -14.79
C LEU A 264 24.14 -3.75 -14.27
N ARG A 265 24.05 -3.56 -12.95
CA ARG A 265 23.44 -2.36 -12.34
C ARG A 265 24.19 -1.09 -12.71
N ALA A 266 25.53 -1.12 -12.67
CA ALA A 266 26.35 0.01 -13.07
C ALA A 266 26.12 0.35 -14.55
N LYS A 267 26.12 -0.67 -15.43
CA LYS A 267 25.81 -0.48 -16.86
C LYS A 267 24.41 0.07 -17.09
N ALA A 268 23.40 -0.39 -16.33
CA ALA A 268 22.05 0.15 -16.41
C ALA A 268 22.00 1.62 -15.97
N ALA A 269 22.66 1.99 -14.87
CA ALA A 269 22.79 3.38 -14.42
C ALA A 269 23.46 4.27 -15.47
N ASP A 270 24.55 3.81 -16.08
CA ASP A 270 25.23 4.53 -17.15
C ASP A 270 24.30 4.70 -18.37
N SER A 271 23.63 3.62 -18.79
CA SER A 271 22.65 3.64 -19.88
C SER A 271 21.48 4.60 -19.61
N HIS A 272 20.96 4.66 -18.38
CA HIS A 272 19.93 5.62 -17.99
C HIS A 272 20.40 7.07 -18.20
N ARG A 273 21.65 7.38 -17.83
CA ARG A 273 22.19 8.75 -17.90
C ARG A 273 22.54 9.13 -19.34
N GLU A 274 23.13 8.22 -20.10
CA GLU A 274 23.39 8.42 -21.53
C GLU A 274 22.10 8.65 -22.32
N ALA A 275 21.07 7.84 -22.06
CA ALA A 275 19.76 7.99 -22.68
C ALA A 275 19.08 9.30 -22.26
N LEU A 276 19.12 9.66 -20.97
CA LEU A 276 18.58 10.93 -20.50
C LEU A 276 19.27 12.12 -21.19
N ALA A 277 20.59 12.11 -21.29
CA ALA A 277 21.34 13.17 -21.95
C ALA A 277 20.99 13.27 -23.45
N ALA A 278 20.94 12.13 -24.14
CA ALA A 278 20.60 12.06 -25.57
C ALA A 278 19.16 12.54 -25.84
N VAL A 279 18.19 12.12 -25.02
CA VAL A 279 16.79 12.53 -25.15
C VAL A 279 16.64 14.01 -24.80
N SER A 280 17.21 14.46 -23.69
CA SER A 280 17.13 15.87 -23.26
C SER A 280 17.72 16.82 -24.31
N ALA A 281 18.84 16.45 -24.94
CA ALA A 281 19.46 17.25 -26.01
C ALA A 281 18.63 17.33 -27.30
N ALA A 282 17.67 16.41 -27.48
CA ALA A 282 16.77 16.38 -28.63
C ALA A 282 15.41 17.07 -28.34
N LEU A 283 15.15 17.47 -27.09
CA LEU A 283 13.92 18.12 -26.66
C LEU A 283 14.12 19.63 -26.50
N PRO A 284 13.06 20.44 -26.60
CA PRO A 284 13.13 21.84 -26.19
C PRO A 284 13.36 21.95 -24.68
N GLU A 285 14.01 23.04 -24.25
CA GLU A 285 14.50 23.23 -22.88
C GLU A 285 13.46 22.95 -21.78
N PRO A 286 12.19 23.43 -21.85
CA PRO A 286 11.21 23.15 -20.81
C PRO A 286 10.88 21.66 -20.67
N GLN A 287 10.74 20.94 -21.79
CA GLN A 287 10.46 19.50 -21.79
C GLN A 287 11.68 18.69 -21.35
N ALA A 288 12.89 19.09 -21.80
CA ALA A 288 14.15 18.47 -21.38
C ALA A 288 14.32 18.55 -19.85
N ARG A 289 14.04 19.72 -19.27
CA ARG A 289 14.10 19.94 -17.82
C ARG A 289 13.03 19.15 -17.07
N ALA A 290 11.78 19.15 -17.55
CA ALA A 290 10.70 18.36 -16.94
C ALA A 290 11.01 16.85 -16.94
N LEU A 291 11.56 16.33 -18.04
CA LEU A 291 12.03 14.95 -18.15
C LEU A 291 13.16 14.66 -17.14
N ARG A 292 14.18 15.52 -17.08
CA ARG A 292 15.30 15.40 -16.15
C ARG A 292 14.83 15.39 -14.70
N ASP A 293 13.99 16.33 -14.32
CA ASP A 293 13.43 16.41 -12.97
C ASP A 293 12.60 15.17 -12.61
N ALA A 294 11.78 14.69 -13.54
CA ALA A 294 11.01 13.45 -13.34
C ALA A 294 11.91 12.22 -13.20
N PHE A 295 12.97 12.14 -14.01
CA PHE A 295 13.97 11.08 -13.91
C PHE A 295 14.74 11.15 -12.58
N VAL A 296 15.24 12.31 -12.17
CA VAL A 296 15.99 12.47 -10.92
C VAL A 296 15.13 12.10 -9.72
N ARG A 297 13.86 12.52 -9.68
CA ARG A 297 12.91 12.10 -8.63
C ARG A 297 12.70 10.59 -8.58
N ALA A 298 12.65 9.93 -9.73
CA ALA A 298 12.38 8.50 -9.80
C ALA A 298 13.64 7.64 -9.55
N ALA A 299 14.80 8.02 -10.08
CA ALA A 299 16.05 7.26 -10.02
C ALA A 299 16.89 7.57 -8.77
N TYR A 300 16.82 8.83 -8.32
CA TYR A 300 17.61 9.37 -7.22
C TYR A 300 16.70 10.17 -6.28
N PRO A 301 15.78 9.53 -5.53
CA PRO A 301 14.86 10.24 -4.64
C PRO A 301 15.57 11.19 -3.67
N MET A 302 16.75 10.79 -3.17
CA MET A 302 17.59 11.63 -2.29
C MET A 302 18.07 12.94 -2.94
N VAL A 303 18.06 13.03 -4.27
CA VAL A 303 18.41 14.22 -5.07
C VAL A 303 17.15 14.94 -5.54
N GLY A 304 16.09 14.19 -5.90
CA GLY A 304 14.86 14.75 -6.45
C GLY A 304 13.93 15.41 -5.44
N VAL A 305 14.13 15.18 -4.14
CA VAL A 305 13.44 15.90 -3.08
C VAL A 305 13.97 17.33 -3.01
N LYS A 306 13.29 18.25 -3.70
CA LYS A 306 13.56 19.70 -3.64
C LYS A 306 12.66 20.32 -2.56
N ARG A 307 13.19 21.17 -1.67
CA ARG A 307 12.37 22.18 -0.97
C ARG A 307 11.71 23.07 -2.03
N GLN A 308 10.70 23.89 -1.71
CA GLN A 308 10.23 24.91 -2.65
C GLN A 308 11.41 25.81 -3.03
N GLY A 309 12.02 25.46 -4.17
CA GLY A 309 13.23 26.09 -4.65
C GLY A 309 12.90 27.47 -5.19
N PRO A 310 13.93 28.32 -5.36
CA PRO A 310 13.75 29.64 -5.95
C PRO A 310 13.14 29.58 -7.35
N GLU A 311 13.17 28.44 -8.05
CA GLU A 311 12.48 28.22 -9.33
C GLU A 311 11.01 28.64 -9.30
N SER A 312 10.23 28.10 -8.37
CA SER A 312 8.80 28.41 -8.25
C SER A 312 8.56 29.89 -7.92
N VAL A 313 9.43 30.48 -7.10
CA VAL A 313 9.39 31.89 -6.72
C VAL A 313 9.74 32.80 -7.90
N LEU A 314 10.75 32.41 -8.70
CA LEU A 314 11.19 33.10 -9.91
C LEU A 314 10.12 33.02 -11.01
N GLU A 315 9.52 31.86 -11.23
CA GLU A 315 8.43 31.70 -12.20
C GLU A 315 7.17 32.46 -11.77
N GLN A 316 6.84 32.46 -10.47
CA GLN A 316 5.75 33.25 -9.93
C GLN A 316 6.03 34.76 -10.06
N ALA A 317 7.27 35.19 -9.83
CA ALA A 317 7.71 36.56 -10.00
C ALA A 317 7.58 37.03 -11.47
N ILE A 318 8.06 36.22 -12.42
CA ILE A 318 8.00 36.49 -13.86
C ILE A 318 6.55 36.45 -14.39
N SER A 319 5.70 35.55 -13.88
CA SER A 319 4.30 35.47 -14.31
C SER A 319 3.45 36.59 -13.72
N ARG A 320 3.66 37.00 -12.46
CA ARG A 320 2.93 38.14 -11.86
C ARG A 320 3.22 39.44 -12.59
N SER A 321 4.42 39.63 -13.14
CA SER A 321 4.76 40.84 -13.89
C SER A 321 3.97 40.98 -15.21
N THR A 322 3.31 39.91 -15.69
CA THR A 322 2.49 39.92 -16.91
C THR A 322 0.99 39.93 -16.62
N GLN A 323 0.57 39.85 -15.35
CA GLN A 323 -0.84 39.83 -14.96
C GLN A 323 -1.48 41.23 -14.99
N PRO A 324 -2.71 41.38 -15.53
CA PRO A 324 -3.43 42.65 -15.48
C PRO A 324 -3.67 43.14 -14.05
N GLY A 325 -3.18 44.33 -13.72
CA GLY A 325 -3.37 44.96 -12.40
C GLY A 325 -2.27 44.73 -11.37
N ALA A 326 -1.22 43.97 -11.71
CA ALA A 326 -0.01 43.90 -10.89
C ALA A 326 0.74 45.24 -10.90
N ALA A 327 1.49 45.54 -9.82
CA ALA A 327 2.39 46.68 -9.81
C ALA A 327 3.40 46.56 -10.97
N PRO A 328 3.67 47.63 -11.73
CA PRO A 328 4.56 47.56 -12.87
C PRO A 328 5.98 47.25 -12.39
N ILE A 329 6.49 46.09 -12.81
CA ILE A 329 7.89 45.69 -12.57
C ILE A 329 8.71 46.15 -13.77
N PRO A 330 9.86 46.82 -13.57
CA PRO A 330 10.74 47.23 -14.67
C PRO A 330 11.15 46.04 -15.55
N GLN A 331 11.12 46.21 -16.88
CA GLN A 331 11.49 45.15 -17.82
C GLN A 331 12.92 44.62 -17.59
N GLU A 332 13.84 45.50 -17.19
CA GLU A 332 15.21 45.14 -16.81
C GLU A 332 15.26 44.19 -15.60
N ALA A 333 14.38 44.36 -14.61
CA ALA A 333 14.28 43.46 -13.47
C ALA A 333 13.68 42.11 -13.86
N ILE A 334 12.70 42.08 -14.78
CA ILE A 334 12.15 40.84 -15.35
C ILE A 334 13.22 40.08 -16.14
N ASP A 335 13.99 40.77 -16.98
CA ASP A 335 15.04 40.14 -17.79
C ASP A 335 16.20 39.64 -16.90
N SER A 336 16.53 40.39 -15.84
CA SER A 336 17.46 39.94 -14.81
C SER A 336 16.96 38.72 -14.04
N ALA A 337 15.66 38.66 -13.69
CA ALA A 337 15.06 37.50 -13.05
C ALA A 337 15.06 36.26 -13.96
N LYS A 338 14.82 36.43 -15.27
CA LYS A 338 14.95 35.34 -16.26
C LYS A 338 16.39 34.85 -16.39
N SER A 339 17.36 35.76 -16.42
CA SER A 339 18.78 35.41 -16.43
C SER A 339 19.20 34.65 -15.16
N LEU A 340 18.72 35.13 -14.01
CA LEU A 340 18.94 34.49 -12.71
C LEU A 340 18.32 33.09 -12.65
N LEU A 341 17.10 32.92 -13.18
CA LEU A 341 16.46 31.62 -13.32
C LEU A 341 17.33 30.68 -14.17
N THR A 342 17.73 31.09 -15.37
CA THR A 342 18.62 30.26 -16.21
C THR A 342 19.92 29.90 -15.51
N SER A 343 20.56 30.85 -14.82
CA SER A 343 21.81 30.60 -14.09
C SER A 343 21.62 29.60 -12.93
N TRP A 344 20.57 29.79 -12.13
CA TRP A 344 20.24 28.86 -11.04
C TRP A 344 19.94 27.47 -11.59
N ARG A 345 19.17 27.38 -12.68
CA ARG A 345 18.82 26.13 -13.36
C ARG A 345 20.06 25.32 -13.75
N THR A 346 21.04 25.96 -14.37
CA THR A 346 22.32 25.32 -14.75
C THR A 346 23.11 24.84 -13.54
N GLN A 347 23.21 25.66 -12.48
CA GLN A 347 23.96 25.28 -11.28
C GLN A 347 23.27 24.17 -10.47
N ASP A 348 21.93 24.19 -10.37
CA ASP A 348 21.14 23.12 -9.77
C ASP A 348 21.37 21.79 -10.51
N ASP A 349 21.40 21.84 -11.84
CA ASP A 349 21.66 20.67 -12.67
C ASP A 349 23.08 20.13 -12.50
N GLU A 350 24.10 20.99 -12.36
CA GLU A 350 25.47 20.58 -12.04
C GLU A 350 25.57 19.93 -10.65
N ILE A 351 24.93 20.51 -9.63
CA ILE A 351 24.89 19.93 -8.28
C ILE A 351 24.17 18.59 -8.30
N ALA A 352 23.00 18.50 -8.95
CA ALA A 352 22.25 17.25 -9.06
C ALA A 352 23.07 16.16 -9.79
N THR A 353 23.82 16.52 -10.84
CA THR A 353 24.73 15.59 -11.54
C THR A 353 25.78 15.04 -10.58
N ARG A 354 26.46 15.90 -9.82
CA ARG A 354 27.47 15.49 -8.82
C ARG A 354 26.88 14.62 -7.72
N MET A 355 25.65 14.90 -7.27
CA MET A 355 24.96 14.06 -6.28
C MET A 355 24.63 12.68 -6.84
N MET A 356 24.17 12.60 -8.10
CA MET A 356 23.95 11.33 -8.78
C MET A 356 25.27 10.53 -8.89
N ASP A 357 26.37 11.18 -9.28
CA ASP A 357 27.70 10.54 -9.37
C ASP A 357 28.13 9.95 -8.03
N ALA A 358 27.96 10.70 -6.93
CA ALA A 358 28.28 10.24 -5.59
C ALA A 358 27.43 9.02 -5.17
N ILE A 359 26.12 9.02 -5.53
CA ILE A 359 25.23 7.89 -5.25
C ILE A 359 25.63 6.66 -6.08
N ASP A 360 25.97 6.81 -7.34
CA ASP A 360 26.38 5.70 -8.21
C ASP A 360 27.75 5.13 -7.79
N ALA A 361 28.70 6.00 -7.42
CA ALA A 361 29.97 5.58 -6.84
C ALA A 361 29.74 4.74 -5.57
N ARG A 362 28.83 5.16 -4.69
CA ARG A 362 28.40 4.39 -3.50
C ARG A 362 27.78 3.05 -3.88
N ARG A 363 26.90 3.00 -4.89
CA ARG A 363 26.27 1.75 -5.35
C ARG A 363 27.29 0.75 -5.88
N ARG A 364 28.32 1.22 -6.60
CA ARG A 364 29.41 0.40 -7.14
C ARG A 364 30.30 -0.19 -6.03
N THR A 365 30.59 0.55 -4.96
CA THR A 365 31.49 0.10 -3.90
C THR A 365 30.83 -0.78 -2.84
N ARG A 366 29.56 -0.53 -2.47
CA ARG A 366 28.87 -1.23 -1.36
C ARG A 366 27.99 -2.43 -1.75
N GLY A 367 27.92 -2.79 -3.04
CA GLY A 367 27.14 -3.94 -3.49
C GLY A 367 25.63 -3.88 -3.18
N GLY A 368 25.09 -2.66 -3.01
CA GLY A 368 23.65 -2.40 -2.91
C GLY A 368 22.94 -2.76 -1.59
N GLY A 369 23.64 -3.30 -0.59
CA GLY A 369 23.07 -3.61 0.73
C GLY A 369 23.54 -2.64 1.82
N PRO A 370 22.74 -2.41 2.89
CA PRO A 370 23.26 -1.83 4.12
C PRO A 370 24.31 -2.81 4.70
N MET A 371 25.59 -2.46 4.60
CA MET A 371 26.63 -3.16 5.36
C MET A 371 26.51 -2.71 6.81
N MET A 372 26.36 -3.66 7.73
CA MET A 372 26.53 -3.35 9.15
C MET A 372 27.99 -2.94 9.34
N VAL A 373 28.20 -1.70 9.76
CA VAL A 373 29.53 -1.23 10.18
C VAL A 373 29.70 -1.68 11.62
N PHE A 374 30.76 -2.44 11.91
CA PHE A 374 31.04 -2.89 13.26
C PHE A 374 31.79 -1.80 14.03
N GLU A 375 31.43 -1.60 15.31
CA GLU A 375 32.24 -0.80 16.24
C GLU A 375 33.65 -1.40 16.30
N GLY A 376 34.63 -0.67 15.76
CA GLY A 376 36.02 -1.10 15.65
C GLY A 376 36.64 -0.86 14.27
N ASP A 377 35.85 -0.68 13.22
CA ASP A 377 36.35 -0.40 11.85
C ASP A 377 36.80 1.08 11.65
N GLY A 378 36.94 1.83 12.75
CA GLY A 378 37.31 3.25 12.76
C GLY A 378 36.15 4.19 12.38
N PRO A 379 36.16 5.44 12.86
CA PRO A 379 35.14 6.46 12.51
C PRO A 379 35.06 6.73 10.99
N ASP A 380 36.11 6.39 10.23
CA ASP A 380 36.22 6.65 8.80
C ASP A 380 35.31 5.77 7.92
N GLY A 381 34.84 4.61 8.40
CA GLY A 381 34.08 3.66 7.57
C GLY A 381 32.59 3.99 7.37
N ALA A 382 31.98 4.65 8.37
CA ALA A 382 30.57 5.06 8.34
C ALA A 382 30.38 6.55 8.07
N ILE A 383 31.27 7.40 8.62
CA ILE A 383 31.12 8.86 8.58
C ILE A 383 31.64 9.45 7.26
N ALA A 384 32.78 8.99 6.75
CA ALA A 384 33.46 9.62 5.61
C ALA A 384 32.73 9.52 4.25
N PHE A 385 31.68 8.70 4.13
CA PHE A 385 31.03 8.41 2.85
C PHE A 385 29.67 9.10 2.64
N ASP A 386 29.00 9.55 3.71
CA ASP A 386 27.79 10.38 3.58
C ASP A 386 28.13 11.88 3.46
N ASP A 387 29.38 12.25 3.75
CA ASP A 387 29.87 13.64 3.68
C ASP A 387 29.74 14.26 2.29
N PRO A 388 30.10 13.62 1.16
CA PRO A 388 29.98 14.26 -0.16
C PRO A 388 28.53 14.59 -0.55
N ILE A 389 27.57 13.73 -0.19
CA ILE A 389 26.14 13.99 -0.47
C ILE A 389 25.62 15.10 0.47
N ARG A 390 26.07 15.11 1.74
CA ARG A 390 25.71 16.15 2.71
C ARG A 390 26.26 17.52 2.30
N GLU A 391 27.52 17.58 1.87
CA GLU A 391 28.17 18.78 1.34
C GLU A 391 27.45 19.29 0.10
N LEU A 392 27.15 18.42 -0.87
CA LEU A 392 26.41 18.82 -2.07
C LEU A 392 24.98 19.29 -1.78
N ARG A 393 24.33 18.77 -0.73
CA ARG A 393 23.04 19.29 -0.25
C ARG A 393 23.20 20.69 0.34
N ALA A 394 24.22 20.90 1.16
CA ALA A 394 24.51 22.23 1.70
C ALA A 394 24.86 23.24 0.59
N ASP A 395 25.61 22.82 -0.44
CA ASP A 395 25.89 23.63 -1.63
C ASP A 395 24.60 24.04 -2.35
N ARG A 396 23.66 23.09 -2.49
CA ARG A 396 22.35 23.33 -3.09
C ARG A 396 21.50 24.29 -2.28
N ASP A 397 21.43 24.09 -0.96
CA ASP A 397 20.70 24.99 -0.06
C ASP A 397 21.31 26.41 -0.09
N GLY A 398 22.64 26.50 -0.15
CA GLY A 398 23.36 27.77 -0.31
C GLY A 398 23.18 28.43 -1.68
N LEU A 399 23.01 27.66 -2.75
CA LEU A 399 22.59 28.16 -4.05
C LEU A 399 21.18 28.74 -3.98
N ASP A 400 20.23 27.99 -3.42
CA ASP A 400 18.84 28.40 -3.28
C ASP A 400 18.70 29.72 -2.50
N GLU A 401 19.40 29.81 -1.36
CA GLU A 401 19.38 31.00 -0.52
C GLU A 401 19.99 32.23 -1.21
N ARG A 402 21.15 32.08 -1.86
CA ARG A 402 21.76 33.17 -2.64
C ARG A 402 20.86 33.65 -3.76
N THR A 403 20.20 32.74 -4.48
CA THR A 403 19.27 33.08 -5.55
C THR A 403 18.03 33.81 -5.02
N ARG A 404 17.46 33.41 -3.87
CA ARG A 404 16.36 34.15 -3.22
C ARG A 404 16.78 35.57 -2.84
N GLN A 405 17.97 35.73 -2.25
CA GLN A 405 18.50 37.03 -1.88
C GLN A 405 18.75 37.93 -3.10
N GLN A 406 19.32 37.38 -4.18
CA GLN A 406 19.51 38.10 -5.43
C GLN A 406 18.18 38.52 -6.05
N LEU A 407 17.18 37.64 -6.07
CA LEU A 407 15.84 37.96 -6.57
C LEU A 407 15.17 39.08 -5.76
N ALA A 408 15.23 39.00 -4.42
CA ALA A 408 14.70 40.04 -3.54
C ALA A 408 15.40 41.39 -3.73
N ALA A 409 16.68 41.39 -4.12
CA ALA A 409 17.45 42.61 -4.38
C ALA A 409 17.16 43.25 -5.75
N LEU A 410 16.55 42.52 -6.70
CA LEU A 410 16.24 43.05 -8.04
C LEU A 410 15.11 44.09 -8.03
N ASP A 411 14.06 43.87 -7.22
CA ASP A 411 12.90 44.77 -7.11
C ASP A 411 12.11 44.54 -5.80
N PRO A 412 11.57 45.59 -5.15
CA PRO A 412 10.73 45.43 -3.95
C PRO A 412 9.51 44.51 -4.13
N ALA A 413 8.93 44.46 -5.33
CA ALA A 413 7.82 43.56 -5.64
C ALA A 413 8.25 42.09 -5.59
N PHE A 414 9.50 41.77 -5.94
CA PHE A 414 10.05 40.43 -5.80
C PHE A 414 10.40 40.09 -4.35
N ALA A 415 10.92 41.04 -3.58
CA ALA A 415 11.16 40.85 -2.15
C ALA A 415 9.89 40.44 -1.37
N ALA A 416 8.73 41.00 -1.75
CA ALA A 416 7.44 40.63 -1.16
C ALA A 416 7.02 39.18 -1.46
N ILE A 417 7.46 38.60 -2.57
CA ILE A 417 7.20 37.19 -2.93
C ILE A 417 8.15 36.26 -2.16
N VAL A 418 9.41 36.68 -1.97
CA VAL A 418 10.42 35.92 -1.22
C VAL A 418 10.14 35.92 0.29
N GLY A 419 9.57 37.01 0.83
CA GLY A 419 9.36 37.25 2.25
C GLY A 419 8.17 36.52 2.89
N GLU A 420 7.36 35.77 2.13
CA GLU A 420 6.40 34.83 2.72
C GLU A 420 7.17 33.56 3.14
N PRO A 421 7.39 33.31 4.45
CA PRO A 421 8.05 32.08 4.86
C PRO A 421 7.20 30.91 4.39
N ALA A 422 7.76 30.08 3.49
CA ALA A 422 7.17 28.80 3.18
C ALA A 422 6.97 28.05 4.51
N ALA A 423 5.73 27.68 4.83
CA ALA A 423 5.43 26.94 6.04
C ALA A 423 6.39 25.74 6.16
N PRO A 424 6.93 25.43 7.35
CA PRO A 424 7.86 24.32 7.52
C PRO A 424 7.23 23.05 6.96
N GLN A 425 7.73 22.60 5.82
CA GLN A 425 7.29 21.35 5.22
C GLN A 425 8.00 20.23 5.97
N VAL A 426 7.23 19.38 6.63
CA VAL A 426 7.73 18.08 7.09
C VAL A 426 8.06 17.28 5.84
N LEU A 427 9.35 17.14 5.58
CA LEU A 427 9.88 16.31 4.52
C LEU A 427 9.76 14.85 4.97
N VAL A 428 8.69 14.19 4.54
CA VAL A 428 8.66 12.73 4.48
C VAL A 428 9.61 12.34 3.35
N ALA A 429 10.90 12.23 3.67
CA ALA A 429 11.85 11.65 2.75
C ALA A 429 11.45 10.18 2.57
N PRO A 430 11.21 9.68 1.35
CA PRO A 430 11.14 8.25 1.10
C PRO A 430 12.51 7.65 1.47
N GLY A 431 12.62 7.13 2.69
CA GLY A 431 13.85 6.58 3.22
C GLY A 431 14.16 5.25 2.53
N GLY A 432 15.30 5.19 1.85
CA GLY A 432 16.10 3.98 1.60
C GLY A 432 15.54 2.88 0.67
N PHE A 433 14.23 2.61 0.64
CA PHE A 433 13.66 1.43 -0.03
C PHE A 433 12.30 1.64 -0.69
N VAL A 434 12.01 2.87 -1.14
CA VAL A 434 10.88 3.09 -2.05
C VAL A 434 11.33 2.72 -3.45
N GLY A 435 11.25 1.44 -3.79
CA GLY A 435 11.16 1.05 -5.20
C GLY A 435 9.83 1.59 -5.72
N ALA A 436 9.86 2.62 -6.57
CA ALA A 436 8.67 3.03 -7.31
C ALA A 436 8.15 1.80 -8.06
N LEU A 437 6.96 1.31 -7.70
CA LEU A 437 6.31 0.28 -8.50
C LEU A 437 5.88 0.93 -9.83
N PRO A 438 6.06 0.27 -10.98
CA PRO A 438 5.82 0.83 -12.32
C PRO A 438 4.33 1.09 -12.65
N GLN A 439 3.45 1.24 -11.66
CA GLN A 439 2.01 1.46 -11.84
C GLN A 439 1.41 2.49 -10.85
N GLY A 440 2.23 3.34 -10.23
CA GLY A 440 1.72 4.39 -9.32
C GLY A 440 1.37 3.89 -7.90
N GLU A 441 1.68 2.64 -7.57
CA GLU A 441 1.59 2.12 -6.20
C GLU A 441 2.80 2.62 -5.40
N VAL A 442 2.58 3.58 -4.50
CA VAL A 442 3.61 4.05 -3.57
C VAL A 442 3.64 3.11 -2.36
N ARG A 443 4.66 2.25 -2.29
CA ARG A 443 5.05 1.61 -1.01
C ARG A 443 5.70 2.67 -0.14
N ALA A 444 4.92 3.30 0.72
CA ALA A 444 5.44 4.26 1.68
C ALA A 444 6.05 3.53 2.88
N SER A 445 7.33 3.17 2.81
CA SER A 445 8.13 3.13 4.05
C SER A 445 8.42 4.59 4.39
N ALA A 446 7.68 5.15 5.35
CA ALA A 446 7.88 6.51 5.80
C ALA A 446 9.01 6.48 6.84
N MET A 447 10.19 6.98 6.47
CA MET A 447 11.17 7.41 7.45
C MET A 447 10.80 8.84 7.80
N LEU A 448 10.22 9.04 8.98
CA LEU A 448 9.90 10.38 9.45
C LEU A 448 11.22 10.99 9.95
N VAL A 449 11.79 11.91 9.18
CA VAL A 449 12.92 12.72 9.62
C VAL A 449 12.36 14.05 10.07
N VAL A 450 12.21 14.23 11.38
CA VAL A 450 11.82 15.53 11.95
C VAL A 450 13.11 16.32 12.16
N ASP A 451 13.40 17.22 11.23
CA ASP A 451 14.49 18.18 11.41
C ASP A 451 13.97 19.34 12.27
N ALA A 452 14.14 19.21 13.59
CA ALA A 452 13.82 20.26 14.55
C ALA A 452 14.95 21.30 14.66
N GLY A 453 15.46 21.80 13.52
CA GLY A 453 16.28 23.03 13.46
C GLY A 453 17.51 23.11 14.38
N GLY A 454 18.06 21.97 14.81
CA GLY A 454 19.06 21.94 15.88
C GLY A 454 19.72 20.58 16.06
N GLY A 455 20.56 20.17 15.12
CA GLY A 455 21.70 19.29 15.38
C GLY A 455 21.45 17.81 15.73
N GLY A 456 20.21 17.31 15.69
CA GLY A 456 19.91 15.89 15.88
C GLY A 456 18.67 15.50 15.09
N ALA A 457 18.86 14.68 14.05
CA ALA A 457 17.74 14.07 13.33
C ALA A 457 17.50 12.69 13.92
N ASP A 458 16.50 12.57 14.79
CA ASP A 458 15.99 11.26 15.22
C ASP A 458 15.18 10.67 14.06
N ALA A 459 15.66 9.55 13.53
CA ALA A 459 15.01 8.83 12.46
C ALA A 459 14.11 7.74 13.03
N ILE A 460 12.79 7.90 12.91
CA ILE A 460 11.84 6.83 13.17
C ILE A 460 11.47 6.20 11.82
N SER A 461 11.84 4.94 11.63
CA SER A 461 11.45 4.17 10.45
C SER A 461 10.14 3.44 10.74
N ILE A 462 9.09 3.75 9.97
CA ILE A 462 7.81 3.03 10.03
C ILE A 462 7.58 2.42 8.64
N GLU A 463 7.60 1.10 8.55
CA GLU A 463 7.13 0.37 7.38
C GLU A 463 5.59 0.36 7.41
N LEU A 464 4.93 1.10 6.51
CA LEU A 464 3.48 1.05 6.37
C LEU A 464 3.11 0.06 5.25
N PRO A 465 2.37 -1.03 5.52
CA PRO A 465 1.88 -1.90 4.47
C PRO A 465 0.89 -1.20 3.52
N GLU A 466 0.92 -1.58 2.24
CA GLU A 466 0.05 -1.04 1.18
C GLU A 466 -1.44 -1.23 1.49
N GLY A 467 -2.21 -0.14 1.43
CA GLY A 467 -3.66 -0.19 1.64
C GLY A 467 -4.09 -0.09 3.11
N LEU A 468 -3.23 0.44 3.99
CA LEU A 468 -3.69 1.15 5.17
C LEU A 468 -4.44 2.42 4.72
N ASP A 469 -5.63 2.23 4.18
CA ASP A 469 -6.67 3.21 4.45
C ASP A 469 -6.76 3.26 5.98
N PHE A 470 -6.34 4.36 6.59
CA PHE A 470 -6.74 4.73 7.96
C PHE A 470 -8.26 4.99 8.01
N HIS A 471 -9.07 4.25 7.25
CA HIS A 471 -10.36 3.85 7.75
C HIS A 471 -10.09 3.28 9.14
N ALA A 472 -10.71 3.88 10.15
CA ALA A 472 -10.66 3.47 11.53
C ALA A 472 -11.18 2.01 11.63
N ALA A 473 -10.36 1.04 11.24
CA ALA A 473 -10.68 -0.38 11.15
C ALA A 473 -10.68 -1.07 12.52
N GLY A 474 -10.72 -0.27 13.58
CA GLY A 474 -11.35 -0.58 14.85
C GLY A 474 -12.22 0.61 15.21
N ALA A 475 -13.51 0.37 15.46
CA ALA A 475 -14.33 1.41 16.06
C ALA A 475 -13.62 1.86 17.35
N PRO A 476 -13.37 3.17 17.55
CA PRO A 476 -12.87 3.63 18.84
C PRO A 476 -13.82 3.10 19.93
N LEU A 477 -13.28 2.84 21.13
CA LEU A 477 -14.10 2.65 22.32
C LEU A 477 -15.17 3.76 22.32
N ARG A 478 -16.44 3.37 22.20
CA ARG A 478 -17.53 4.32 22.01
C ARG A 478 -18.72 3.97 22.88
N ALA A 479 -19.40 5.01 23.34
CA ALA A 479 -20.70 4.89 24.00
C ALA A 479 -21.75 4.32 23.02
N ILE A 480 -22.87 3.82 23.55
CA ILE A 480 -24.04 3.42 22.76
C ILE A 480 -24.52 4.64 21.96
N ASP A 481 -24.42 4.58 20.63
CA ASP A 481 -24.86 5.69 19.78
C ASP A 481 -26.38 5.66 19.53
N ALA A 482 -26.91 6.71 18.89
CA ALA A 482 -28.34 6.81 18.62
C ALA A 482 -28.86 5.67 17.72
N LYS A 483 -28.06 5.22 16.75
CA LYS A 483 -28.44 4.16 15.81
C LYS A 483 -28.47 2.80 16.51
N GLU A 484 -27.48 2.52 17.35
CA GLU A 484 -27.43 1.33 18.21
C GLU A 484 -28.62 1.30 19.17
N PHE A 485 -28.92 2.45 19.79
CA PHE A 485 -30.05 2.59 20.71
C PHE A 485 -31.41 2.38 20.01
N ASP A 486 -31.62 2.98 18.83
CA ASP A 486 -32.85 2.80 18.07
C ASP A 486 -33.01 1.34 17.59
N ALA A 487 -31.91 0.67 17.25
CA ALA A 487 -31.93 -0.75 16.91
C ALA A 487 -32.31 -1.62 18.13
N MET A 488 -31.85 -1.27 19.33
CA MET A 488 -32.26 -1.93 20.57
C MET A 488 -33.75 -1.71 20.85
N LEU A 489 -34.26 -0.48 20.73
CA LEU A 489 -35.69 -0.19 20.87
C LEU A 489 -36.55 -1.03 19.91
N ALA A 490 -36.12 -1.15 18.65
CA ALA A 490 -36.83 -1.96 17.66
C ALA A 490 -36.88 -3.45 18.03
N ARG A 491 -35.81 -4.00 18.61
CA ARG A 491 -35.77 -5.41 19.06
C ARG A 491 -36.63 -5.67 20.28
N LEU A 492 -36.66 -4.73 21.23
CA LEU A 492 -37.41 -4.85 22.48
C LEU A 492 -38.93 -4.69 22.29
N SER A 493 -39.39 -4.16 21.15
CA SER A 493 -40.82 -4.02 20.81
C SER A 493 -41.64 -3.33 21.92
N LEU A 494 -41.08 -2.29 22.53
CA LEU A 494 -41.69 -1.59 23.67
C LEU A 494 -42.87 -0.71 23.23
N ASP A 495 -43.83 -0.50 24.13
CA ASP A 495 -44.82 0.55 23.96
C ASP A 495 -44.18 1.96 24.01
N ALA A 496 -44.91 2.96 23.56
CA ALA A 496 -44.41 4.33 23.45
C ALA A 496 -43.92 4.92 24.80
N ALA A 497 -44.55 4.55 25.92
CA ALA A 497 -44.21 5.09 27.24
C ALA A 497 -42.91 4.48 27.77
N ARG A 498 -42.74 3.15 27.62
CA ARG A 498 -41.50 2.45 27.96
C ARG A 498 -40.35 2.84 27.05
N ALA A 499 -40.61 2.99 25.74
CA ALA A 499 -39.61 3.46 24.78
C ALA A 499 -39.13 4.89 25.11
N ALA A 500 -40.03 5.80 25.49
CA ALA A 500 -39.68 7.15 25.92
C ALA A 500 -38.85 7.16 27.21
N SER A 501 -39.20 6.30 28.17
CA SER A 501 -38.46 6.15 29.44
C SER A 501 -37.05 5.61 29.20
N LEU A 502 -36.93 4.58 28.35
CA LEU A 502 -35.63 4.00 27.99
C LEU A 502 -34.75 5.01 27.23
N ARG A 503 -35.35 5.86 26.38
CA ARG A 503 -34.64 6.94 25.68
C ARG A 503 -34.09 7.98 26.66
N SER A 504 -34.87 8.34 27.69
CA SER A 504 -34.38 9.24 28.75
C SER A 504 -33.20 8.63 29.52
N ALA A 505 -33.23 7.32 29.82
CA ALA A 505 -32.10 6.63 30.44
C ALA A 505 -30.85 6.63 29.55
N TRP A 506 -31.02 6.42 28.24
CA TRP A 506 -29.92 6.48 27.27
C TRP A 506 -29.31 7.88 27.14
N GLU A 507 -30.12 8.94 27.17
CA GLU A 507 -29.61 10.32 27.14
C GLU A 507 -28.76 10.63 28.38
N LYS A 508 -29.15 10.14 29.57
CA LYS A 508 -28.34 10.25 30.80
C LYS A 508 -27.02 9.49 30.65
N TYR A 509 -27.08 8.23 30.18
CA TYR A 509 -25.90 7.41 29.91
C TYR A 509 -24.92 8.11 28.96
N ARG A 510 -25.42 8.71 27.88
CA ARG A 510 -24.55 9.39 26.91
C ARG A 510 -23.89 10.63 27.54
N ALA A 511 -24.64 11.37 28.35
CA ALA A 511 -24.12 12.53 29.06
C ALA A 511 -23.02 12.18 30.09
N SER A 512 -23.01 10.95 30.64
CA SER A 512 -21.94 10.48 31.53
C SER A 512 -20.78 9.79 30.78
N ALA A 513 -21.09 9.00 29.74
CA ALA A 513 -20.13 8.25 28.96
C ALA A 513 -19.25 9.13 28.04
N ASP A 514 -19.82 10.13 27.37
CA ASP A 514 -19.08 11.00 26.44
C ASP A 514 -17.94 11.79 27.14
N PRO A 515 -18.14 12.40 28.33
CA PRO A 515 -17.07 13.05 29.08
C PRO A 515 -16.01 12.09 29.63
N ALA A 516 -16.41 10.90 30.12
CA ALA A 516 -15.47 9.90 30.64
C ALA A 516 -14.50 9.41 29.55
N MET A 517 -15.00 9.27 28.33
CA MET A 517 -14.20 8.95 27.14
C MET A 517 -13.26 10.09 26.75
N LYS A 518 -13.74 11.34 26.73
CA LYS A 518 -12.92 12.51 26.41
C LYS A 518 -11.80 12.76 27.43
N GLY A 519 -12.06 12.50 28.71
CA GLY A 519 -11.06 12.63 29.77
C GLY A 519 -9.94 11.58 29.67
N SER A 520 -10.31 10.33 29.39
CA SER A 520 -9.34 9.20 29.36
C SER A 520 -8.55 9.11 28.05
N LEU A 521 -9.09 9.65 26.94
CA LEU A 521 -8.40 9.72 25.65
C LEU A 521 -7.50 10.97 25.49
N GLY A 522 -7.28 11.76 26.55
CA GLY A 522 -6.32 12.87 26.55
C GLY A 522 -6.84 14.23 26.05
N GLY A 523 -8.15 14.51 26.18
CA GLY A 523 -8.73 15.80 25.78
C GLY A 523 -8.63 16.09 24.26
N GLU A 524 -8.93 17.33 23.84
CA GLU A 524 -8.91 17.76 22.41
C GLU A 524 -7.54 17.63 21.68
N ASN A 525 -6.52 17.13 22.39
CA ASN A 525 -5.18 16.83 21.89
C ASN A 525 -4.96 15.34 21.54
N GLY A 526 -5.94 14.47 21.76
CA GLY A 526 -5.88 13.08 21.30
C GLY A 526 -5.76 13.03 19.78
N MET A 527 -4.69 12.39 19.26
CA MET A 527 -4.33 12.19 17.85
C MET A 527 -5.25 12.94 16.85
N ARG A 528 -5.02 14.24 16.73
CA ARG A 528 -5.81 15.08 15.82
C ARG A 528 -5.22 14.95 14.42
N PHE A 529 -5.91 14.21 13.56
CA PHE A 529 -5.65 14.22 12.13
C PHE A 529 -6.21 15.54 11.56
N GLU A 530 -5.52 16.65 11.77
CA GLU A 530 -5.83 17.88 11.04
C GLU A 530 -5.05 17.90 9.74
N ALA A 531 -5.78 17.96 8.62
CA ALA A 531 -5.22 18.19 7.30
C ALA A 531 -5.51 19.62 6.85
N PRO A 532 -4.66 20.60 7.16
CA PRO A 532 -4.47 21.75 6.29
C PRO A 532 -3.49 21.33 5.18
N GLY A 533 -4.00 21.01 3.99
CA GLY A 533 -3.17 20.85 2.77
C GLY A 533 -2.75 19.42 2.38
N GLY A 534 -3.38 18.37 2.91
CA GLY A 534 -3.24 17.01 2.37
C GLY A 534 -2.03 16.19 2.88
N ALA A 535 -1.29 16.68 3.86
CA ALA A 535 -0.33 15.86 4.62
C ALA A 535 -1.01 15.26 5.86
N VAL A 536 -0.88 13.94 6.05
CA VAL A 536 -1.30 13.26 7.28
C VAL A 536 -0.20 13.45 8.32
N PHE A 537 -0.44 14.31 9.31
CA PHE A 537 0.46 14.45 10.46
C PHE A 537 0.09 13.41 11.54
N MET A 538 1.01 12.51 11.86
CA MET A 538 1.02 11.86 13.18
C MET A 538 1.94 12.69 14.08
N SER A 539 1.37 13.68 14.74
CA SER A 539 2.00 14.27 15.93
C SER A 539 1.69 13.33 17.10
N VAL A 540 2.65 12.49 17.47
CA VAL A 540 2.69 11.99 18.86
C VAL A 540 3.17 13.20 19.65
N GLY A 541 2.24 14.07 20.03
CA GLY A 541 2.56 15.20 20.88
C GLY A 541 3.27 14.65 22.11
N ALA A 542 4.39 15.29 22.50
CA ALA A 542 5.10 15.03 23.75
C ALA A 542 4.26 15.46 24.97
N GLY A 543 2.98 15.09 24.99
CA GLY A 543 2.13 15.13 26.17
C GLY A 543 2.53 13.98 27.10
N PRO A 544 2.57 14.20 28.42
CA PRO A 544 3.28 13.33 29.34
C PRO A 544 2.58 12.01 29.70
N GLU A 545 1.42 11.67 29.13
CA GLU A 545 0.74 10.41 29.49
C GLU A 545 0.18 9.67 28.26
N PRO A 546 0.58 8.40 28.04
CA PRO A 546 -0.04 7.55 27.04
C PRO A 546 -1.53 7.36 27.36
N VAL A 547 -2.37 7.33 26.32
CA VAL A 547 -3.80 7.05 26.47
C VAL A 547 -4.00 5.74 27.21
N ASP A 548 -4.56 5.78 28.43
CA ASP A 548 -4.91 4.59 29.19
C ASP A 548 -6.24 4.01 28.69
N LEU A 549 -6.14 3.23 27.61
CA LEU A 549 -7.27 2.53 27.00
C LEU A 549 -7.94 1.56 27.98
N ALA A 550 -7.22 1.00 28.94
CA ALA A 550 -7.76 0.08 29.92
C ALA A 550 -8.65 0.82 30.94
N ALA A 551 -8.20 1.98 31.42
CA ALA A 551 -9.02 2.85 32.27
C ALA A 551 -10.27 3.37 31.54
N ALA A 552 -10.12 3.85 30.30
CA ALA A 552 -11.24 4.31 29.47
C ALA A 552 -12.30 3.20 29.28
N THR A 553 -11.85 1.97 29.02
CA THR A 553 -12.71 0.80 28.88
C THR A 553 -13.45 0.48 30.17
N THR A 554 -12.75 0.44 31.29
CA THR A 554 -13.33 0.10 32.60
C THR A 554 -14.42 1.08 33.00
N LEU A 555 -14.18 2.39 32.78
CA LEU A 555 -15.18 3.42 33.02
C LEU A 555 -16.42 3.22 32.16
N LEU A 556 -16.22 2.91 30.89
CA LEU A 556 -17.32 2.74 29.95
C LEU A 556 -18.12 1.45 30.19
N GLU A 557 -17.46 0.37 30.63
CA GLU A 557 -18.12 -0.86 31.10
C GLU A 557 -18.98 -0.61 32.35
N ALA A 558 -18.51 0.24 33.26
CA ALA A 558 -19.29 0.63 34.44
C ALA A 558 -20.53 1.46 34.07
N GLU A 559 -20.40 2.39 33.11
CA GLU A 559 -21.54 3.18 32.60
C GLU A 559 -22.53 2.30 31.82
N ASP A 560 -22.06 1.34 31.01
CA ASP A 560 -22.92 0.36 30.35
C ASP A 560 -23.70 -0.45 31.40
N ALA A 561 -23.03 -0.96 32.45
CA ALA A 561 -23.69 -1.75 33.49
C ALA A 561 -24.79 -0.95 34.23
N ARG A 562 -24.54 0.34 34.52
CA ARG A 562 -25.54 1.24 35.10
C ARG A 562 -26.74 1.43 34.17
N PHE A 563 -26.47 1.67 32.89
CA PHE A 563 -27.51 1.82 31.88
C PHE A 563 -28.38 0.56 31.76
N PHE A 564 -27.78 -0.63 31.69
CA PHE A 564 -28.54 -1.88 31.55
C PHE A 564 -29.35 -2.21 32.82
N ALA A 565 -28.83 -1.92 34.01
CA ALA A 565 -29.59 -2.07 35.25
C ALA A 565 -30.83 -1.13 35.29
N GLU A 566 -30.69 0.13 34.87
CA GLU A 566 -31.85 1.04 34.75
C GLU A 566 -32.82 0.56 33.65
N ALA A 567 -32.30 0.13 32.50
CA ALA A 567 -33.09 -0.36 31.38
C ALA A 567 -33.91 -1.62 31.74
N GLU A 568 -33.35 -2.55 32.52
CA GLU A 568 -34.06 -3.75 33.00
C GLU A 568 -35.33 -3.38 33.79
N THR A 569 -35.24 -2.38 34.66
CA THR A 569 -36.41 -1.90 35.43
C THR A 569 -37.49 -1.27 34.55
N ILE A 570 -37.12 -0.67 33.41
CA ILE A 570 -38.04 -0.01 32.47
C ILE A 570 -38.72 -1.03 31.56
N VAL A 571 -37.96 -2.00 31.06
CA VAL A 571 -38.41 -3.00 30.09
C VAL A 571 -39.27 -4.07 30.78
N GLY A 572 -38.87 -4.51 31.97
CA GLY A 572 -39.59 -5.51 32.77
C GLY A 572 -39.53 -6.93 32.20
N ASP A 573 -38.71 -7.17 31.18
CA ASP A 573 -38.39 -8.47 30.58
C ASP A 573 -36.88 -8.70 30.76
N GLY A 574 -36.53 -9.43 31.82
CA GLY A 574 -35.14 -9.71 32.18
C GLY A 574 -34.40 -10.47 31.08
N ASP A 575 -35.05 -11.43 30.43
CA ASP A 575 -34.45 -12.25 29.37
C ASP A 575 -34.17 -11.43 28.09
N ALA A 576 -35.03 -10.47 27.77
CA ALA A 576 -34.77 -9.53 26.68
C ALA A 576 -33.59 -8.60 26.98
N MET A 577 -33.47 -8.13 28.21
CA MET A 577 -32.39 -7.23 28.62
C MET A 577 -31.05 -7.93 28.80
N GLU A 578 -31.04 -9.15 29.31
CA GLU A 578 -29.84 -10.00 29.36
C GLU A 578 -29.30 -10.26 27.94
N ARG A 579 -30.17 -10.46 26.95
CA ARG A 579 -29.77 -10.59 25.54
C ARG A 579 -29.12 -9.31 25.01
N GLU A 580 -29.67 -8.13 25.27
CA GLU A 580 -29.09 -6.85 24.84
C GLU A 580 -27.77 -6.54 25.55
N GLN A 581 -27.68 -6.83 26.85
CA GLN A 581 -26.44 -6.72 27.62
C GLN A 581 -25.37 -7.66 27.06
N GLY A 582 -25.75 -8.89 26.68
CA GLY A 582 -24.85 -9.84 26.02
C GLY A 582 -24.37 -9.39 24.64
N ILE A 583 -25.24 -8.75 23.83
CA ILE A 583 -24.83 -8.12 22.55
C ILE A 583 -23.78 -7.04 22.83
N ARG A 584 -24.05 -6.15 23.79
CA ARG A 584 -23.14 -5.04 24.11
C ARG A 584 -21.82 -5.51 24.68
N ALA A 585 -21.83 -6.50 25.58
CA ALA A 585 -20.60 -7.08 26.14
C ALA A 585 -19.70 -7.66 25.05
N ARG A 586 -20.27 -8.33 24.04
CA ARG A 586 -19.51 -8.80 22.86
C ARG A 586 -18.91 -7.65 22.08
N ASP A 587 -19.70 -6.63 21.77
CA ASP A 587 -19.20 -5.46 21.02
C ASP A 587 -18.09 -4.74 21.78
N ARG A 588 -18.17 -4.69 23.11
CA ARG A 588 -17.10 -4.16 23.95
C ARG A 588 -15.83 -5.00 23.85
N LEU A 589 -15.93 -6.32 23.94
CA LEU A 589 -14.79 -7.22 23.76
C LEU A 589 -14.14 -7.00 22.38
N ARG A 590 -14.95 -6.93 21.30
CA ARG A 590 -14.47 -6.64 19.94
C ARG A 590 -13.74 -5.30 19.84
N GLN A 591 -14.29 -4.24 20.45
CA GLN A 591 -13.65 -2.93 20.50
C GLN A 591 -12.31 -2.97 21.24
N ARG A 592 -12.22 -3.68 22.37
CA ARG A 592 -10.98 -3.85 23.14
C ARG A 592 -9.91 -4.57 22.33
N ILE A 593 -10.26 -5.71 21.74
CA ILE A 593 -9.35 -6.48 20.88
C ILE A 593 -8.87 -5.61 19.71
N SER A 594 -9.78 -4.89 19.05
CA SER A 594 -9.44 -4.00 17.95
C SER A 594 -8.51 -2.86 18.40
N ALA A 595 -8.71 -2.31 19.60
CA ALA A 595 -7.86 -1.27 20.17
C ALA A 595 -6.46 -1.79 20.49
N ILE A 596 -6.33 -3.02 20.98
CA ILE A 596 -5.03 -3.66 21.24
C ILE A 596 -4.28 -3.89 19.92
N HIS A 597 -4.95 -4.42 18.90
CA HIS A 597 -4.34 -4.69 17.59
C HIS A 597 -3.89 -3.41 16.86
N ARG A 598 -4.45 -2.24 17.20
CA ARG A 598 -4.06 -0.95 16.59
C ARG A 598 -2.62 -0.54 16.90
N PHE A 599 -2.04 -1.01 18.00
CA PHE A 599 -0.69 -0.61 18.46
C PHE A 599 0.37 -1.70 18.25
N GLY A 600 -0.03 -2.95 17.93
CA GLY A 600 0.88 -4.05 17.64
C GLY A 600 1.13 -4.23 16.14
N MET A 601 2.38 -4.45 15.73
CA MET A 601 2.79 -4.72 14.33
C MET A 601 2.24 -6.03 13.72
N ARG A 602 1.23 -6.65 14.31
CA ARG A 602 0.73 -7.97 13.89
C ARG A 602 -0.74 -7.89 13.49
N PRO A 603 -1.09 -8.10 12.20
CA PRO A 603 -2.46 -8.04 11.69
C PRO A 603 -3.24 -9.31 12.02
N TRP A 604 -3.23 -9.70 13.30
CA TRP A 604 -3.91 -10.90 13.75
C TRP A 604 -5.39 -10.57 14.00
N GLY A 605 -6.26 -11.55 13.80
CA GLY A 605 -7.70 -11.34 13.95
C GLY A 605 -8.36 -10.63 12.77
N ARG A 606 -9.26 -11.34 12.11
CA ARG A 606 -10.18 -10.83 11.08
C ARG A 606 -11.62 -11.16 11.45
N PHE A 607 -11.84 -12.39 11.92
CA PHE A 607 -13.17 -12.92 12.19
C PHE A 607 -13.80 -12.44 13.50
N GLU A 608 -13.04 -11.88 14.44
CA GLU A 608 -13.58 -11.26 15.64
C GLU A 608 -14.48 -10.06 15.33
N ARG A 609 -14.28 -9.41 14.17
CA ARG A 609 -15.12 -8.29 13.69
C ARG A 609 -16.48 -8.73 13.17
N VAL A 610 -16.68 -10.02 12.93
CA VAL A 610 -17.93 -10.54 12.37
C VAL A 610 -19.01 -10.53 13.42
N ASP A 611 -20.08 -9.76 13.16
CA ASP A 611 -21.28 -9.75 13.98
C ASP A 611 -22.45 -10.44 13.29
N LEU A 612 -22.51 -11.77 13.41
CA LEU A 612 -23.58 -12.57 12.82
C LEU A 612 -24.98 -12.09 13.24
N PRO A 613 -25.26 -11.73 14.51
CA PRO A 613 -26.53 -11.09 14.88
C PRO A 613 -26.89 -9.85 14.05
N ALA A 614 -26.00 -8.86 13.93
CA ALA A 614 -26.28 -7.67 13.13
C ALA A 614 -26.43 -7.99 11.64
N ILE A 615 -25.59 -8.90 11.11
CA ILE A 615 -25.67 -9.35 9.71
C ILE A 615 -27.04 -9.96 9.45
N MET A 616 -27.48 -10.90 10.29
CA MET A 616 -28.77 -11.59 10.17
C MET A 616 -29.96 -10.64 10.32
N ALA A 617 -29.85 -9.62 11.17
CA ALA A 617 -30.88 -8.59 11.29
C ALA A 617 -30.98 -7.72 10.03
N SER A 618 -29.85 -7.48 9.35
CA SER A 618 -29.81 -6.70 8.10
C SER A 618 -30.19 -7.52 6.85
N THR A 619 -30.08 -8.85 6.90
CA THR A 619 -30.47 -9.73 5.79
C THR A 619 -31.99 -9.86 5.71
N GLN A 620 -32.54 -9.63 4.52
CA GLN A 620 -33.97 -9.87 4.26
C GLN A 620 -34.24 -11.38 4.22
N LEU A 621 -34.85 -11.88 5.29
CA LEU A 621 -35.22 -13.29 5.46
C LEU A 621 -36.72 -13.44 5.65
N ALA A 622 -37.29 -14.51 5.10
CA ALA A 622 -38.65 -14.92 5.41
C ALA A 622 -38.78 -15.27 6.90
N GLY A 623 -40.00 -15.19 7.45
CA GLY A 623 -40.24 -15.38 8.89
C GLY A 623 -39.77 -16.75 9.41
N ALA A 624 -40.00 -17.82 8.63
CA ALA A 624 -39.56 -19.17 8.98
C ALA A 624 -38.02 -19.31 8.97
N ASP A 625 -37.35 -18.79 7.94
CA ASP A 625 -35.88 -18.82 7.83
C ASP A 625 -35.22 -18.01 8.95
N ARG A 626 -35.81 -16.84 9.27
CA ARG A 626 -35.34 -15.99 10.37
C ARG A 626 -35.45 -16.71 11.72
N ALA A 627 -36.55 -17.41 11.96
CA ALA A 627 -36.75 -18.18 13.19
C ALA A 627 -35.74 -19.35 13.30
N ALA A 628 -35.53 -20.09 12.21
CA ALA A 628 -34.58 -21.20 12.16
C ALA A 628 -33.13 -20.74 12.40
N ALA A 629 -32.75 -19.58 11.88
CA ALA A 629 -31.41 -19.04 12.07
C ALA A 629 -31.19 -18.37 13.44
N ALA A 630 -32.26 -17.90 14.11
CA ALA A 630 -32.15 -17.20 15.39
C ALA A 630 -31.49 -18.04 16.49
N GLU A 631 -31.80 -19.34 16.56
CA GLU A 631 -31.23 -20.26 17.56
C GLU A 631 -29.73 -20.48 17.33
N LEU A 632 -29.31 -20.64 16.06
CA LEU A 632 -27.91 -20.77 15.68
C LEU A 632 -27.10 -19.53 16.05
N VAL A 633 -27.66 -18.35 15.76
CA VAL A 633 -27.04 -17.05 16.04
C VAL A 633 -26.95 -16.77 17.54
N ALA A 634 -27.98 -17.12 18.32
CA ALA A 634 -27.96 -17.00 19.77
C ALA A 634 -26.90 -17.92 20.40
N SER A 635 -26.87 -19.19 19.98
CA SER A 635 -25.87 -20.17 20.42
C SER A 635 -24.44 -19.75 20.06
N HIS A 636 -24.25 -19.20 18.87
CA HIS A 636 -22.99 -18.62 18.44
C HIS A 636 -22.58 -17.45 19.33
N GLY A 637 -23.50 -16.53 19.62
CA GLY A 637 -23.24 -15.38 20.49
C GLY A 637 -22.74 -15.79 21.87
N ALA A 638 -23.33 -16.81 22.49
CA ALA A 638 -22.88 -17.31 23.79
C ALA A 638 -21.44 -17.87 23.73
N ARG A 639 -21.15 -18.74 22.75
CA ARG A 639 -19.81 -19.35 22.59
C ARG A 639 -18.74 -18.33 22.20
N LEU A 640 -19.04 -17.45 21.25
CA LEU A 640 -18.12 -16.43 20.77
C LEU A 640 -17.70 -15.48 21.90
N SER A 641 -18.62 -15.13 22.81
CA SER A 641 -18.31 -14.27 23.97
C SER A 641 -17.19 -14.88 24.84
N GLY A 642 -17.29 -16.18 25.14
CA GLY A 642 -16.28 -16.90 25.91
C GLY A 642 -14.92 -16.94 25.19
N LEU A 643 -14.93 -17.17 23.88
CA LEU A 643 -13.71 -17.20 23.07
C LEU A 643 -13.04 -15.83 22.94
N LEU A 644 -13.82 -14.76 22.75
CA LEU A 644 -13.31 -13.38 22.72
C LEU A 644 -12.70 -12.98 24.08
N ALA A 645 -13.31 -13.41 25.19
CA ALA A 645 -12.76 -13.18 26.52
C ALA A 645 -11.43 -13.92 26.74
N GLN A 646 -11.32 -15.18 26.28
CA GLN A 646 -10.05 -15.93 26.31
C GLN A 646 -8.97 -15.25 25.46
N MET A 647 -9.34 -14.78 24.27
CA MET A 647 -8.43 -14.09 23.36
C MET A 647 -7.93 -12.77 23.96
N LEU A 648 -8.82 -12.00 24.58
CA LEU A 648 -8.45 -10.78 25.30
C LEU A 648 -7.49 -11.07 26.46
N ALA A 649 -7.76 -12.10 27.27
CA ALA A 649 -6.87 -12.48 28.37
C ALA A 649 -5.48 -12.91 27.87
N ALA A 650 -5.41 -13.68 26.78
CA ALA A 650 -4.15 -14.05 26.15
C ALA A 650 -3.41 -12.82 25.59
N SER A 651 -4.14 -11.86 25.03
CA SER A 651 -3.58 -10.60 24.54
C SER A 651 -3.03 -9.72 25.66
N ASP A 652 -3.75 -9.60 26.78
CA ASP A 652 -3.31 -8.86 27.96
C ASP A 652 -2.03 -9.48 28.54
N GLU A 653 -1.93 -10.82 28.53
CA GLU A 653 -0.72 -11.53 28.96
C GLU A 653 0.48 -11.27 28.05
N VAL A 654 0.28 -11.27 26.72
CA VAL A 654 1.33 -10.88 25.75
C VAL A 654 1.81 -9.46 26.03
N GLN A 655 0.90 -8.50 26.21
CA GLN A 655 1.27 -7.12 26.53
C GLN A 655 1.99 -7.00 27.88
N ARG A 656 1.57 -7.77 28.88
CA ARG A 656 2.22 -7.79 30.20
C ARG A 656 3.67 -8.25 30.06
N ILE A 657 3.91 -9.33 29.32
CA ILE A 657 5.26 -9.84 29.06
C ILE A 657 6.06 -8.82 28.25
N GLU A 658 5.50 -8.24 27.19
CA GLU A 658 6.16 -7.21 26.37
C GLU A 658 6.63 -6.03 27.22
N ARG A 659 5.76 -5.49 28.09
CA ARG A 659 6.09 -4.39 29.01
C ARG A 659 7.15 -4.80 30.04
N ALA A 660 7.11 -6.04 30.52
CA ALA A 660 8.12 -6.56 31.44
C ALA A 660 9.47 -6.84 30.76
N SER A 661 9.45 -7.11 29.45
CA SER A 661 10.62 -7.37 28.60
C SER A 661 11.31 -6.11 28.08
N VAL A 662 10.76 -4.92 28.33
CA VAL A 662 11.40 -3.64 27.99
C VAL A 662 12.48 -3.35 29.03
N GLU A 663 13.74 -3.59 28.65
CA GLU A 663 14.91 -3.18 29.40
C GLU A 663 15.33 -1.78 28.96
N ARG A 664 15.39 -0.83 29.92
CA ARG A 664 16.01 0.47 29.69
C ARG A 664 17.50 0.35 29.90
N ILE A 665 18.26 0.50 28.83
CA ILE A 665 19.72 0.51 28.86
C ILE A 665 20.16 1.96 28.71
N GLU A 666 20.81 2.51 29.74
CA GLU A 666 21.47 3.81 29.64
C GLU A 666 22.76 3.66 28.82
N GLY A 667 22.77 4.23 27.62
CA GLY A 667 23.92 4.29 26.74
C GLY A 667 24.94 5.36 27.18
N PRO A 668 26.20 5.26 26.70
CA PRO A 668 27.21 6.28 26.96
C PRO A 668 26.75 7.64 26.40
N GLY A 669 26.57 8.63 27.27
CA GLY A 669 26.06 9.96 26.90
C GLY A 669 24.66 10.31 27.43
N GLY A 670 24.01 9.41 28.17
CA GLY A 670 22.69 9.65 28.77
C GLY A 670 21.52 9.35 27.83
N ASN A 671 21.78 8.76 26.66
CA ASN A 671 20.73 8.25 25.77
C ASN A 671 20.17 6.95 26.36
N VAL A 672 18.88 6.92 26.64
CA VAL A 672 18.19 5.70 27.09
C VAL A 672 17.76 4.92 25.86
N GLU A 673 18.37 3.76 25.63
CA GLU A 673 17.93 2.79 24.62
C GLU A 673 16.97 1.80 25.29
N GLU A 674 15.73 1.74 24.83
CA GLU A 674 14.78 0.72 25.26
C GLU A 674 14.97 -0.53 24.38
N ARG A 675 15.46 -1.63 24.96
CA ARG A 675 15.54 -2.94 24.29
C ARG A 675 14.43 -3.85 24.75
N ILE A 676 13.72 -4.44 23.81
CA ILE A 676 12.67 -5.42 24.11
C ILE A 676 13.24 -6.84 23.92
N ASN A 677 13.41 -7.58 25.01
CA ASN A 677 13.91 -8.95 24.97
C ASN A 677 12.74 -9.96 24.89
N LEU A 678 12.29 -10.25 23.66
CA LEU A 678 11.12 -11.09 23.36
C LEU A 678 11.45 -12.58 23.09
N GLY A 679 12.57 -13.10 23.61
CA GLY A 679 13.07 -14.44 23.27
C GLY A 679 12.70 -15.58 24.24
N GLY A 680 11.92 -15.32 25.29
CA GLY A 680 11.68 -16.27 26.39
C GLY A 680 10.57 -17.31 26.13
N GLU A 681 10.62 -18.44 26.84
CA GLU A 681 9.58 -19.48 26.82
C GLU A 681 8.19 -18.93 27.22
N GLU A 682 8.15 -17.96 28.12
CA GLU A 682 6.90 -17.29 28.53
C GLU A 682 6.26 -16.49 27.38
N TRP A 683 7.08 -15.72 26.64
CA TRP A 683 6.62 -14.99 25.45
C TRP A 683 6.06 -15.96 24.39
N ALA A 684 6.82 -17.02 24.11
CA ALA A 684 6.42 -18.07 23.19
C ALA A 684 5.07 -18.71 23.56
N LYS A 685 4.88 -19.01 24.84
CA LYS A 685 3.64 -19.58 25.37
C LYS A 685 2.47 -18.60 25.28
N ALA A 686 2.68 -17.33 25.61
CA ALA A 686 1.63 -16.31 25.55
C ALA A 686 1.18 -16.04 24.10
N ILE A 687 2.12 -15.92 23.17
CA ILE A 687 1.83 -15.77 21.73
C ILE A 687 1.11 -17.01 21.19
N GLY A 688 1.54 -18.22 21.57
CA GLY A 688 0.87 -19.46 21.19
C GLY A 688 -0.56 -19.56 21.72
N ALA A 689 -0.81 -19.09 22.95
CA ALA A 689 -2.15 -19.02 23.53
C ALA A 689 -3.04 -18.01 22.79
N LEU A 690 -2.50 -16.83 22.44
CA LEU A 690 -3.21 -15.82 21.66
C LEU A 690 -3.60 -16.34 20.27
N ALA A 691 -2.66 -16.97 19.55
CA ALA A 691 -2.92 -17.60 18.25
C ALA A 691 -3.99 -18.70 18.35
N SER A 692 -3.93 -19.52 19.39
CA SER A 692 -4.92 -20.59 19.61
C SER A 692 -6.32 -20.02 19.88
N ALA A 693 -6.43 -18.94 20.67
CA ALA A 693 -7.71 -18.28 20.94
C ALA A 693 -8.29 -17.62 19.67
N GLN A 694 -7.45 -17.01 18.84
CA GLN A 694 -7.84 -16.44 17.54
C GLN A 694 -8.35 -17.51 16.56
N GLN A 695 -7.65 -18.64 16.48
CA GLN A 695 -8.09 -19.77 15.68
C GLN A 695 -9.46 -20.27 16.15
N ALA A 696 -9.67 -20.38 17.46
CA ALA A 696 -10.96 -20.82 18.01
C ALA A 696 -12.10 -19.84 17.68
N VAL A 697 -11.87 -18.52 17.75
CA VAL A 697 -12.83 -17.50 17.29
C VAL A 697 -13.17 -17.69 15.82
N THR A 698 -12.14 -17.87 14.97
CA THR A 698 -12.31 -18.06 13.53
C THR A 698 -13.10 -19.33 13.22
N ASP A 699 -12.75 -20.45 13.86
CA ASP A 699 -13.42 -21.73 13.69
C ASP A 699 -14.89 -21.67 14.11
N GLU A 700 -15.22 -20.98 15.21
CA GLU A 700 -16.60 -20.83 15.66
C GLU A 700 -17.44 -19.98 14.70
N VAL A 701 -16.89 -18.87 14.17
CA VAL A 701 -17.58 -18.05 13.17
C VAL A 701 -17.83 -18.87 11.90
N ARG A 702 -16.82 -19.57 11.38
CA ARG A 702 -16.94 -20.40 10.17
C ARG A 702 -17.94 -21.54 10.35
N ARG A 703 -17.83 -22.29 11.45
CA ARG A 703 -18.77 -23.37 11.78
C ARG A 703 -20.21 -22.86 11.80
N THR A 704 -20.43 -21.66 12.34
CA THR A 704 -21.76 -21.04 12.36
C THR A 704 -22.22 -20.62 10.98
N LEU A 705 -21.33 -20.04 10.15
CA LEU A 705 -21.64 -19.70 8.75
C LEU A 705 -21.98 -20.95 7.91
N ASP A 706 -21.34 -22.08 8.16
CA ASP A 706 -21.65 -23.34 7.47
C ASP A 706 -23.00 -23.92 7.91
N LEU A 707 -23.33 -23.85 9.20
CA LEU A 707 -24.65 -24.24 9.70
C LEU A 707 -25.75 -23.33 9.14
N LEU A 708 -25.50 -22.01 9.07
CA LEU A 708 -26.41 -21.06 8.44
C LEU A 708 -26.58 -21.34 6.94
N ALA A 709 -25.51 -21.74 6.25
CA ALA A 709 -25.58 -22.12 4.84
C ALA A 709 -26.39 -23.40 4.58
N GLN A 710 -26.42 -24.33 5.55
CA GLN A 710 -27.26 -25.53 5.50
C GLN A 710 -28.73 -25.26 5.86
N THR A 711 -28.98 -24.20 6.63
CA THR A 711 -30.31 -23.87 7.17
C THR A 711 -31.08 -22.91 6.27
N LEU A 712 -30.38 -21.92 5.68
CA LEU A 712 -30.98 -20.86 4.89
C LEU A 712 -31.07 -21.24 3.40
N PRO A 713 -32.04 -20.69 2.65
CA PRO A 713 -32.04 -20.76 1.18
C PRO A 713 -30.72 -20.24 0.60
N ALA A 714 -30.23 -20.87 -0.47
CA ALA A 714 -28.91 -20.55 -1.05
C ALA A 714 -28.65 -19.05 -1.31
N PRO A 715 -29.61 -18.23 -1.79
CA PRO A 715 -29.39 -16.79 -1.94
C PRO A 715 -29.16 -16.06 -0.61
N ALA A 716 -29.94 -16.39 0.43
CA ALA A 716 -29.83 -15.82 1.76
C ALA A 716 -28.52 -16.25 2.45
N ALA A 717 -28.19 -17.54 2.38
CA ALA A 717 -26.92 -18.08 2.88
C ALA A 717 -25.71 -17.36 2.27
N ARG A 718 -25.71 -17.15 0.95
CA ARG A 718 -24.65 -16.40 0.25
C ARG A 718 -24.56 -14.96 0.72
N SER A 719 -25.69 -14.27 0.86
CA SER A 719 -25.72 -12.89 1.35
C SER A 719 -25.11 -12.77 2.75
N VAL A 720 -25.52 -13.62 3.69
CA VAL A 720 -24.98 -13.66 5.06
C VAL A 720 -23.47 -13.92 5.06
N ARG A 721 -23.02 -14.94 4.32
CA ARG A 721 -21.60 -15.29 4.21
C ARG A 721 -20.78 -14.14 3.63
N ARG A 722 -21.24 -13.49 2.56
CA ARG A 722 -20.57 -12.34 1.95
C ARG A 722 -20.47 -11.16 2.88
N THR A 723 -21.54 -10.80 3.60
CA THR A 723 -21.49 -9.70 4.57
C THR A 723 -20.56 -10.02 5.75
N ALA A 724 -20.52 -11.29 6.20
CA ALA A 724 -19.59 -11.73 7.22
C ALA A 724 -18.14 -11.60 6.75
N TYR A 725 -17.81 -12.10 5.56
CA TYR A 725 -16.47 -11.96 4.99
C TYR A 725 -16.11 -10.50 4.71
N ALA A 726 -17.07 -9.67 4.28
CA ALA A 726 -16.85 -8.24 4.09
C ALA A 726 -16.55 -7.50 5.39
N SER A 727 -17.09 -7.99 6.51
CA SER A 727 -16.79 -7.47 7.85
C SER A 727 -15.43 -7.95 8.34
N ALA A 728 -15.08 -9.22 8.06
CA ALA A 728 -13.81 -9.79 8.47
C ALA A 728 -12.62 -9.24 7.68
N MET A 729 -12.79 -9.07 6.36
CA MET A 729 -11.73 -8.75 5.41
C MET A 729 -12.17 -7.65 4.44
N PRO A 730 -12.51 -6.46 4.94
CA PRO A 730 -13.00 -5.36 4.11
C PRO A 730 -12.02 -5.03 2.98
N GLU A 731 -10.71 -5.07 3.23
CA GLU A 731 -9.66 -4.76 2.27
C GLU A 731 -9.50 -5.80 1.14
N VAL A 732 -10.18 -6.94 1.29
CA VAL A 732 -10.29 -8.00 0.30
C VAL A 732 -11.65 -7.94 -0.41
N MET A 733 -12.72 -7.64 0.34
CA MET A 733 -14.12 -7.71 -0.10
C MET A 733 -14.67 -6.38 -0.63
N GLN A 734 -14.03 -5.25 -0.36
CA GLN A 734 -14.32 -3.98 -1.00
C GLN A 734 -13.57 -3.91 -2.33
N ASP A 735 -14.30 -3.93 -3.43
CA ASP A 735 -13.76 -3.56 -4.74
C ASP A 735 -14.61 -2.41 -5.28
N ARG A 736 -13.94 -1.29 -5.57
CA ARG A 736 -14.58 -0.09 -6.10
C ARG A 736 -15.11 -0.27 -7.53
N ARG A 737 -14.75 -1.38 -8.20
CA ARG A 737 -15.26 -1.83 -9.51
C ARG A 737 -16.38 -2.88 -9.37
N ALA A 738 -17.16 -2.85 -8.29
CA ALA A 738 -18.20 -3.85 -8.01
C ALA A 738 -19.09 -4.12 -9.25
N VAL A 739 -18.98 -5.33 -9.79
CA VAL A 739 -19.69 -5.74 -11.02
C VAL A 739 -21.16 -6.05 -10.76
N ASP A 740 -21.47 -6.55 -9.56
CA ASP A 740 -22.84 -6.89 -9.13
C ASP A 740 -23.82 -5.74 -9.41
N GLU A 741 -23.49 -4.52 -8.97
CA GLU A 741 -24.33 -3.33 -9.19
C GLU A 741 -24.54 -3.02 -10.68
N ARG A 742 -23.53 -3.26 -11.52
CA ARG A 742 -23.60 -2.96 -12.96
C ARG A 742 -24.46 -4.00 -13.69
N VAL A 743 -24.37 -5.27 -13.31
CA VAL A 743 -25.23 -6.31 -13.86
C VAL A 743 -26.67 -6.13 -13.38
N GLU A 744 -26.89 -5.69 -12.14
CA GLU A 744 -28.22 -5.35 -11.63
C GLU A 744 -28.84 -4.15 -12.36
N GLN A 745 -28.05 -3.08 -12.59
CA GLN A 745 -28.48 -1.95 -13.44
C GLN A 745 -28.84 -2.42 -14.86
N ALA A 746 -28.06 -3.36 -15.43
CA ALA A 746 -28.39 -3.95 -16.71
C ALA A 746 -29.71 -4.72 -16.67
N LEU A 747 -29.93 -5.58 -15.67
CA LEU A 747 -31.17 -6.34 -15.49
C LEU A 747 -32.41 -5.45 -15.32
N ALA A 748 -32.24 -4.22 -14.81
CA ALA A 748 -33.30 -3.23 -14.67
C ALA A 748 -33.69 -2.55 -16.01
N LEU A 749 -32.93 -2.73 -17.08
CA LEU A 749 -33.24 -2.17 -18.39
C LEU A 749 -34.52 -2.81 -18.96
N SER A 750 -35.47 -1.97 -19.35
CA SER A 750 -36.74 -2.38 -19.95
C SER A 750 -36.60 -2.87 -21.39
N SER A 751 -35.46 -2.61 -22.06
CA SER A 751 -35.17 -3.00 -23.45
C SER A 751 -34.63 -4.42 -23.60
N LEU A 752 -34.36 -5.11 -22.49
CA LEU A 752 -33.84 -6.48 -22.51
C LEU A 752 -34.92 -7.49 -22.89
N ASP A 753 -34.63 -8.29 -23.91
CA ASP A 753 -35.38 -9.51 -24.18
C ASP A 753 -35.07 -10.62 -23.14
N ASP A 754 -35.92 -11.65 -23.11
CA ASP A 754 -35.81 -12.75 -22.15
C ASP A 754 -34.49 -13.52 -22.26
N ALA A 755 -33.96 -13.66 -23.48
CA ALA A 755 -32.71 -14.40 -23.72
C ALA A 755 -31.51 -13.66 -23.13
N ARG A 756 -31.38 -12.35 -23.38
CA ARG A 756 -30.33 -11.50 -22.77
C ARG A 756 -30.53 -11.37 -21.27
N ARG A 757 -31.77 -11.25 -20.79
CA ARG A 757 -32.09 -11.24 -19.35
C ARG A 757 -31.61 -12.53 -18.66
N LEU A 758 -31.87 -13.70 -19.25
CA LEU A 758 -31.36 -14.98 -18.73
C LEU A 758 -29.83 -15.04 -18.76
N ALA A 759 -29.19 -14.56 -19.83
CA ALA A 759 -27.73 -14.50 -19.94
C ALA A 759 -27.10 -13.60 -18.86
N LEU A 760 -27.74 -12.47 -18.52
CA LEU A 760 -27.30 -11.59 -17.43
C LEU A 760 -27.47 -12.22 -16.05
N ILE A 761 -28.57 -12.96 -15.81
CA ILE A 761 -28.78 -13.71 -14.57
C ILE A 761 -27.68 -14.78 -14.41
N ASP A 762 -27.39 -15.53 -15.48
CA ASP A 762 -26.32 -16.52 -15.48
C ASP A 762 -24.95 -15.87 -15.27
N LEU A 763 -24.66 -14.74 -15.92
CA LEU A 763 -23.42 -13.98 -15.72
C LEU A 763 -23.27 -13.52 -14.26
N LEU A 764 -24.32 -12.97 -13.65
CA LEU A 764 -24.31 -12.58 -12.24
C LEU A 764 -24.06 -13.79 -11.34
N SER A 765 -24.75 -14.90 -11.56
CA SER A 765 -24.58 -16.12 -10.78
C SER A 765 -23.16 -16.70 -10.90
N GLN A 766 -22.60 -16.73 -12.11
CA GLN A 766 -21.22 -17.17 -12.37
C GLN A 766 -20.20 -16.27 -11.68
N HIS A 767 -20.37 -14.94 -11.80
CA HIS A 767 -19.51 -13.96 -11.16
C HIS A 767 -19.55 -14.14 -9.63
N GLN A 768 -20.76 -14.19 -9.07
CA GLN A 768 -20.92 -14.29 -7.63
C GLN A 768 -20.34 -15.58 -7.05
N GLY A 769 -20.60 -16.72 -7.70
CA GLY A 769 -19.98 -18.00 -7.33
C GLY A 769 -18.47 -18.07 -7.60
N GLY A 770 -17.94 -17.23 -8.50
CA GLY A 770 -16.51 -17.03 -8.68
C GLY A 770 -15.87 -16.30 -7.50
N VAL A 771 -16.46 -15.16 -7.10
CA VAL A 771 -16.03 -14.38 -5.91
C VAL A 771 -16.04 -15.26 -4.67
N ASP A 772 -17.15 -15.98 -4.43
CA ASP A 772 -17.30 -16.79 -3.23
C ASP A 772 -16.18 -17.86 -3.16
N ARG A 773 -15.89 -18.54 -4.28
CA ARG A 773 -14.80 -19.53 -4.35
C ARG A 773 -13.40 -18.93 -4.15
N LEU A 774 -13.16 -17.73 -4.68
CA LEU A 774 -11.88 -17.04 -4.49
C LEU A 774 -11.66 -16.67 -3.02
N VAL A 775 -12.70 -16.17 -2.37
CA VAL A 775 -12.66 -15.78 -0.95
C VAL A 775 -12.51 -17.02 -0.06
N ASP A 776 -13.28 -18.08 -0.31
CA ASP A 776 -13.16 -19.32 0.45
C ASP A 776 -11.75 -19.93 0.33
N ARG A 777 -11.18 -19.97 -0.90
CA ARG A 777 -9.78 -20.42 -1.11
C ARG A 777 -8.77 -19.58 -0.35
N PHE A 778 -8.91 -18.25 -0.37
CA PHE A 778 -8.01 -17.37 0.37
C PHE A 778 -8.06 -17.60 1.87
N ILE A 779 -9.26 -17.80 2.42
CA ILE A 779 -9.44 -18.11 3.84
C ILE A 779 -8.75 -19.42 4.19
N GLU A 780 -8.92 -20.45 3.35
CA GLU A 780 -8.25 -21.74 3.52
C GLU A 780 -6.72 -21.60 3.46
N ASP A 781 -6.19 -20.91 2.46
CA ASP A 781 -4.75 -20.65 2.30
C ASP A 781 -4.19 -19.86 3.49
N ALA A 782 -4.90 -18.83 3.95
CA ALA A 782 -4.51 -18.01 5.10
C ALA A 782 -4.47 -18.83 6.39
N LEU A 783 -5.43 -19.72 6.60
CA LEU A 783 -5.50 -20.59 7.78
C LEU A 783 -4.49 -21.72 7.74
N GLU A 784 -4.29 -22.37 6.60
CA GLU A 784 -3.25 -23.40 6.46
C GLU A 784 -1.88 -22.80 6.75
N ARG A 785 -1.66 -21.59 6.27
CA ARG A 785 -0.46 -20.82 6.58
C ARG A 785 -0.35 -20.50 8.07
N GLU A 786 -1.40 -19.98 8.71
CA GLU A 786 -1.40 -19.71 10.15
C GLU A 786 -1.07 -20.97 10.96
N LYS A 787 -1.63 -22.13 10.60
CA LYS A 787 -1.31 -23.42 11.22
C LYS A 787 0.16 -23.81 11.04
N ARG A 788 0.73 -23.60 9.84
CA ARG A 788 2.16 -23.85 9.58
C ARG A 788 3.07 -22.91 10.38
N LEU A 789 2.61 -21.68 10.64
CA LEU A 789 3.38 -20.62 11.31
C LEU A 789 3.23 -20.60 12.83
N GLY A 790 2.12 -21.13 13.38
CA GLY A 790 1.83 -21.15 14.81
C GLY A 790 2.89 -21.86 15.65
N GLY A 791 3.72 -22.72 15.04
CA GLY A 791 4.89 -23.31 15.69
C GLY A 791 6.16 -22.43 15.73
N SER A 792 6.24 -21.38 14.91
CA SER A 792 7.43 -20.51 14.77
C SER A 792 7.28 -19.11 15.36
N ALA A 793 6.06 -18.69 15.73
CA ALA A 793 5.77 -17.35 16.28
C ALA A 793 6.45 -17.07 17.64
N ALA A 794 6.94 -18.13 18.29
CA ALA A 794 7.61 -18.13 19.59
C ALA A 794 9.00 -17.45 19.61
N GLN A 795 9.68 -17.31 18.47
CA GLN A 795 11.10 -16.93 18.42
C GLN A 795 11.35 -15.44 18.13
N GLY A 796 10.33 -14.59 18.25
CA GLY A 796 10.39 -13.17 17.89
C GLY A 796 10.47 -12.93 16.37
N PRO A 797 10.58 -11.66 15.91
CA PRO A 797 10.63 -11.26 14.50
C PRO A 797 11.93 -11.70 13.82
N GLY A 798 12.09 -13.01 13.65
CA GLY A 798 13.19 -13.61 12.94
C GLY A 798 12.97 -13.63 11.42
N PRO A 799 13.98 -14.09 10.65
CA PRO A 799 13.87 -14.23 9.21
C PRO A 799 12.71 -15.13 8.74
N SER A 800 12.26 -16.09 9.56
CA SER A 800 11.10 -16.94 9.27
C SER A 800 9.78 -16.16 9.37
N GLU A 801 9.62 -15.32 10.40
CA GLU A 801 8.45 -14.47 10.59
C GLU A 801 8.36 -13.38 9.51
N MET A 802 9.47 -12.76 9.11
CA MET A 802 9.47 -11.81 7.99
C MET A 802 9.05 -12.47 6.67
N ARG A 803 9.40 -13.74 6.43
CA ARG A 803 8.87 -14.50 5.27
C ARG A 803 7.38 -14.77 5.43
N ALA A 804 6.96 -15.08 6.66
CA ALA A 804 5.59 -15.29 7.06
C ALA A 804 4.70 -14.04 7.05
N MET A 805 5.26 -12.83 7.05
CA MET A 805 4.51 -11.62 6.76
C MET A 805 4.45 -11.40 5.25
N ARG A 806 5.60 -11.50 4.57
CA ARG A 806 5.70 -11.28 3.12
C ARG A 806 4.79 -12.16 2.28
N SER A 807 4.67 -13.46 2.59
CA SER A 807 3.73 -14.28 1.81
C SER A 807 2.25 -14.08 2.20
N ALA A 808 1.94 -13.42 3.33
CA ALA A 808 0.56 -13.07 3.68
C ALA A 808 0.13 -11.87 2.85
N ASP A 809 1.02 -10.88 2.73
CA ASP A 809 0.87 -9.76 1.80
C ASP A 809 0.73 -10.27 0.35
N SER A 810 1.57 -11.23 -0.06
CA SER A 810 1.50 -11.83 -1.39
C SER A 810 0.17 -12.55 -1.65
N LEU A 811 -0.34 -13.30 -0.66
CA LEU A 811 -1.64 -13.96 -0.77
C LEU A 811 -2.78 -12.93 -0.90
N GLN A 812 -2.75 -11.86 -0.12
CA GLN A 812 -3.74 -10.78 -0.19
C GLN A 812 -3.70 -10.04 -1.53
N GLN A 813 -2.51 -9.73 -2.03
CA GLN A 813 -2.32 -9.12 -3.35
C GLN A 813 -2.79 -10.03 -4.47
N ARG A 814 -2.51 -11.34 -4.38
CA ARG A 814 -3.00 -12.35 -5.33
C ARG A 814 -4.52 -12.37 -5.39
N LEU A 815 -5.20 -12.34 -4.24
CA LEU A 815 -6.66 -12.32 -4.21
C LEU A 815 -7.23 -11.03 -4.81
N ARG A 816 -6.65 -9.87 -4.48
CA ARG A 816 -7.07 -8.58 -5.06
C ARG A 816 -6.95 -8.60 -6.59
N PHE A 817 -5.83 -9.12 -7.10
CA PHE A 817 -5.62 -9.28 -8.53
C PHE A 817 -6.65 -10.24 -9.16
N ASP A 818 -6.80 -11.46 -8.63
CA ASP A 818 -7.71 -12.46 -9.20
C ASP A 818 -9.16 -11.95 -9.21
N ARG A 819 -9.56 -11.21 -8.18
CA ARG A 819 -10.86 -10.55 -8.13
C ARG A 819 -10.99 -9.43 -9.17
N SER A 820 -9.98 -8.57 -9.30
CA SER A 820 -9.97 -7.51 -10.32
C SER A 820 -10.06 -8.09 -11.74
N GLU A 821 -9.30 -9.15 -12.03
CA GLU A 821 -9.34 -9.81 -13.34
C GLU A 821 -10.70 -10.47 -13.61
N MET A 822 -11.30 -11.10 -12.60
CA MET A 822 -12.65 -11.66 -12.72
C MET A 822 -13.69 -10.56 -12.91
N ASN A 823 -13.56 -9.42 -12.22
CA ASN A 823 -14.42 -8.25 -12.41
C ASN A 823 -14.31 -7.74 -13.85
N ASP A 824 -13.09 -7.53 -14.34
CA ASP A 824 -12.84 -7.03 -15.69
C ASP A 824 -13.34 -8.02 -16.76
N ALA A 825 -13.14 -9.34 -16.57
CA ALA A 825 -13.68 -10.37 -17.45
C ALA A 825 -15.21 -10.39 -17.46
N THR A 826 -15.85 -10.21 -16.30
CA THR A 826 -17.31 -10.14 -16.18
C THR A 826 -17.86 -8.89 -16.86
N MET A 827 -17.20 -7.73 -16.70
CA MET A 827 -17.55 -6.49 -17.39
C MET A 827 -17.41 -6.62 -18.91
N ARG A 828 -16.38 -7.30 -19.41
CA ARG A 828 -16.24 -7.59 -20.85
C ARG A 828 -17.39 -8.46 -21.37
N ARG A 829 -17.80 -9.49 -20.63
CA ARG A 829 -18.95 -10.33 -20.99
C ARG A 829 -20.27 -9.57 -20.93
N LEU A 830 -20.45 -8.72 -19.92
CA LEU A 830 -21.60 -7.84 -19.79
C LEU A 830 -21.76 -6.97 -21.04
N ARG A 831 -20.68 -6.32 -21.49
CA ARG A 831 -20.69 -5.50 -22.72
C ARG A 831 -21.05 -6.28 -23.98
N LYS A 832 -20.70 -7.58 -24.06
CA LYS A 832 -21.06 -8.45 -25.19
C LYS A 832 -22.54 -8.85 -25.21
N ILE A 833 -23.17 -8.93 -24.03
CA ILE A 833 -24.61 -9.28 -23.92
C ILE A 833 -25.49 -8.08 -24.25
N LEU A 834 -25.06 -6.88 -23.87
CA LEU A 834 -25.81 -5.63 -24.04
C LEU A 834 -25.60 -5.01 -25.43
N THR A 835 -26.60 -4.27 -25.91
CA THR A 835 -26.43 -3.40 -27.09
C THR A 835 -25.58 -2.17 -26.75
N GLU A 836 -25.11 -1.44 -27.77
CA GLU A 836 -24.33 -0.23 -27.54
C GLU A 836 -25.13 0.86 -26.80
N GLU A 837 -26.42 1.00 -27.10
CA GLU A 837 -27.31 1.94 -26.42
C GLU A 837 -27.50 1.57 -24.94
N GLU A 838 -27.70 0.29 -24.65
CA GLU A 838 -27.83 -0.24 -23.28
C GLU A 838 -26.52 -0.08 -22.48
N ASN A 839 -25.37 -0.31 -23.12
CA ASN A 839 -24.05 -0.09 -22.52
C ASN A 839 -23.84 1.39 -22.14
N ARG A 840 -24.32 2.34 -22.95
CA ARG A 840 -24.25 3.78 -22.65
C ARG A 840 -25.23 4.20 -21.54
N ALA A 841 -26.34 3.48 -21.38
CA ALA A 841 -27.33 3.76 -20.34
C ALA A 841 -26.84 3.43 -18.92
N ILE A 842 -25.85 2.54 -18.81
CA ILE A 842 -25.22 2.17 -17.55
C ILE A 842 -23.94 2.97 -17.37
N ALA A 843 -23.83 3.71 -16.27
CA ALA A 843 -22.62 4.48 -15.96
C ALA A 843 -21.37 3.58 -16.01
N ASP A 844 -20.21 4.15 -16.37
CA ASP A 844 -18.89 3.47 -16.41
C ASP A 844 -18.78 2.19 -17.28
N LEU A 845 -19.86 1.77 -17.97
CA LEU A 845 -19.84 0.67 -18.94
C LEU A 845 -19.56 1.12 -20.36
N GLY A 846 -19.88 2.37 -20.70
CA GLY A 846 -19.56 3.00 -21.98
C GLY A 846 -18.08 2.90 -22.32
N ASP A 847 -17.76 2.85 -23.61
CA ASP A 847 -16.40 2.64 -24.10
C ASP A 847 -15.43 3.67 -23.47
N ARG A 848 -14.54 3.19 -22.59
CA ARG A 848 -13.38 3.97 -22.13
C ARG A 848 -12.39 4.29 -23.27
N GLY A 849 -12.67 3.80 -24.49
CA GLY A 849 -11.80 3.86 -25.65
C GLY A 849 -12.04 5.02 -26.63
N SER A 850 -13.04 5.89 -26.45
CA SER A 850 -13.31 6.99 -27.42
C SER A 850 -13.42 8.39 -26.81
N GLY A 851 -13.63 8.51 -25.50
CA GLY A 851 -13.52 9.79 -24.78
C GLY A 851 -12.18 9.84 -24.08
N GLY A 852 -11.31 10.78 -24.48
CA GLY A 852 -9.94 10.89 -24.00
C GLY A 852 -9.79 10.65 -22.50
N MET A 853 -8.66 10.05 -22.12
CA MET A 853 -8.16 10.09 -20.74
C MET A 853 -8.49 11.48 -20.17
N PRO A 854 -9.12 11.57 -18.98
CA PRO A 854 -9.41 12.88 -18.41
C PRO A 854 -8.10 13.66 -18.44
N ILE A 855 -8.05 14.69 -19.29
CA ILE A 855 -6.95 15.63 -19.28
C ILE A 855 -7.08 16.23 -17.89
N ILE A 856 -6.22 15.78 -16.98
CA ILE A 856 -6.02 16.43 -15.70
C ILE A 856 -5.37 17.75 -16.10
N SER A 857 -6.20 18.73 -16.48
CA SER A 857 -5.72 20.08 -16.68
C SER A 857 -5.40 20.57 -15.28
N PHE A 858 -4.12 20.60 -14.94
CA PHE A 858 -3.69 21.37 -13.79
C PHE A 858 -4.17 22.81 -14.03
N PRO A 859 -4.99 23.39 -13.14
CA PRO A 859 -5.23 24.82 -13.22
C PRO A 859 -3.89 25.48 -12.90
N PHE A 860 -3.20 25.96 -13.95
CA PHE A 860 -2.13 26.94 -13.83
C PHE A 860 -2.72 28.29 -13.42
#